data_AF-A0A3B6LYQ2-F1
#
_entry.id   AF-A0A3B6LYQ2-F1
#
_cell.length_a   1.000
_cell.length_b   1.000
_cell.length_c   1.000
_cell.angle_alpha   90.00
_cell.angle_beta   90.00
_cell.angle_gamma   90.00
#
_symmetry.space_group_name_H-M   'P 1'
#
loop_
_entity.id
_entity.type
_entity.pdbx_description
1 polymer ?
#
loop_
_entity_poly.entity_id
_entity_poly.type
_entity_poly.pdbx_seq_one_letter_code
_entity_poly.pdbx_strand_id
1 'polypeptide(L)'
;MMSAAAEQVAGGFSSAVIQRAVDKVIDFLESNYNLSHATEELLTKLHTSLTMVKAITEVADNQLITSTSLTKWLRNLHDAAYEAEDVLDKFDCQDIVLGKRKMSELVSSSIRALKSLVVPDESMKRLEYVVQKLDHLCATSNTFLELLKQSSSSSIKEGVGGETTSRVPVDVKLFGRDEVLELILRIILGSSGSEPESSSIRAKHGARYTIGGIDVIPIVGMSGVGKTTLAQVIYNHENVKGHFGHRAWVYVSKHFGVKRTLQEMLCSIKGNDSSFDRADSLETVVNNIQNVIRHGRFFLVLDSVWDEMCDQWSSLLTAIAGEVPGSVILVTTQSKRVADTVATMCQVPLAPLPWESFWSAFQYYAFGTTGPVAENNQTLLLIGEQIAKKLDGLPLAAKVMGNLLRSRFTIHQWRSILESDWWDLSEVLCEILPYMGISYQDLQPRQRQCFAFCSIFPGNYLFDKDRLVNMWISHDFIEQSESGGTRLEDVGGKLFDELVQRSFFQATFDKRRYTMHDLVRALAIGVSSYECFLHKETSRRASPTARHLALQVSNQLHIHELNKYKNLRTILLFGHCDSTEICDVVDNMLANSRSIRVLDLSYLEVLTNMPAHISSLKKLRFFDLSFTRVNNLRNFPCNLHALYLRGYTRNSIPQSVNTLANLRHLYVDATALSLIPGIGQLSQLQELENFSVGKRNGFMINELKNMQELSGKICISNIHVIKNTLEAADANMIGKKHLEALVLKGRNVSKDVLEGLQPHSNLQELMIEGYGATTLPSWILQGHIFTKLQSIHVGSCRLLAVLPPFGKFASLKHLTLDNLPSVKHVDGTHFGCLPNLEDFKVSSMTSWIDWSHAEEDHGPLLPHLTSLWELCQGTPTICRTISMSQKIKDILL
;
A
#
# COMPACT_ATOMS: atom_id res chain seq x y z
N MET A 1 -15.65 -8.90 -25.82
CA MET A 1 -15.49 -10.37 -25.72
C MET A 1 -15.02 -10.81 -24.34
N MET A 2 -13.94 -10.25 -23.76
CA MET A 2 -13.47 -10.60 -22.40
C MET A 2 -14.54 -10.60 -21.28
N SER A 3 -15.47 -9.63 -21.24
CA SER A 3 -16.43 -9.54 -20.11
C SER A 3 -17.47 -10.66 -20.11
N ALA A 4 -17.96 -11.10 -21.27
CA ALA A 4 -19.07 -12.03 -21.34
C ALA A 4 -18.71 -13.46 -20.89
N ALA A 5 -17.46 -13.88 -21.12
CA ALA A 5 -16.95 -15.16 -20.66
C ALA A 5 -16.52 -15.13 -19.18
N ALA A 6 -15.92 -14.02 -18.72
CA ALA A 6 -15.53 -13.84 -17.31
C ALA A 6 -16.74 -13.62 -16.38
N GLU A 7 -17.87 -13.10 -16.87
CA GLU A 7 -19.15 -12.94 -16.15
C GLU A 7 -19.78 -14.26 -15.66
N GLN A 8 -19.24 -15.41 -16.08
CA GLN A 8 -19.78 -16.73 -15.73
C GLN A 8 -19.09 -17.38 -14.53
N VAL A 9 -17.95 -16.88 -14.05
CA VAL A 9 -17.17 -17.51 -12.97
C VAL A 9 -17.64 -17.02 -11.60
N ALA A 10 -18.11 -17.95 -10.74
CA ALA A 10 -18.40 -17.61 -9.34
C ALA A 10 -17.12 -17.28 -8.57
N GLY A 11 -17.20 -16.29 -7.68
CA GLY A 11 -16.03 -15.71 -7.03
C GLY A 11 -15.27 -16.64 -6.09
N GLY A 12 -15.88 -17.70 -5.59
CA GLY A 12 -15.19 -18.64 -4.70
C GLY A 12 -14.77 -18.03 -3.35
N PHE A 13 -15.51 -17.03 -2.87
CA PHE A 13 -15.31 -16.41 -1.55
C PHE A 13 -16.62 -16.24 -0.78
N SER A 14 -17.67 -16.96 -1.16
CA SER A 14 -18.98 -16.83 -0.52
C SER A 14 -18.93 -17.27 0.94
N SER A 15 -18.16 -18.30 1.26
CA SER A 15 -17.95 -18.76 2.65
C SER A 15 -17.38 -17.65 3.54
N ALA A 16 -16.43 -16.84 3.05
CA ALA A 16 -15.88 -15.71 3.79
C ALA A 16 -16.91 -14.62 4.08
N VAL A 17 -17.85 -14.39 3.15
CA VAL A 17 -18.92 -13.41 3.33
C VAL A 17 -19.94 -13.87 4.36
N ILE A 18 -20.29 -15.16 4.31
CA ILE A 18 -21.24 -15.75 5.26
C ILE A 18 -20.62 -15.87 6.64
N GLN A 19 -19.34 -16.24 6.74
CA GLN A 19 -18.63 -16.36 8.01
C GLN A 19 -18.75 -15.07 8.83
N ARG A 20 -18.58 -13.89 8.22
CA ARG A 20 -18.75 -12.61 8.93
C ARG A 20 -20.15 -12.42 9.51
N ALA A 21 -21.18 -12.86 8.80
CA ALA A 21 -22.55 -12.79 9.30
C ALA A 21 -22.73 -13.77 10.47
N VAL A 22 -22.12 -14.95 10.41
CA VAL A 22 -22.10 -15.92 11.52
C VAL A 22 -21.41 -15.34 12.75
N ASP A 23 -20.18 -14.82 12.60
CA ASP A 23 -19.40 -14.25 13.70
C ASP A 23 -20.16 -13.13 14.40
N LYS A 24 -20.78 -12.23 13.65
CA LYS A 24 -21.60 -11.17 14.22
C LYS A 24 -22.81 -11.67 14.99
N VAL A 25 -23.45 -12.75 14.54
CA VAL A 25 -24.57 -13.34 15.30
C VAL A 25 -24.07 -13.96 16.59
N ILE A 26 -22.92 -14.65 16.57
CA ILE A 26 -22.28 -15.22 17.76
C ILE A 26 -21.93 -14.10 18.75
N ASP A 27 -21.22 -13.08 18.30
CA ASP A 27 -20.84 -11.92 19.12
C ASP A 27 -22.07 -11.31 19.82
N PHE A 28 -23.19 -11.21 19.10
CA PHE A 28 -24.43 -10.65 19.62
C PHE A 28 -25.14 -11.55 20.63
N LEU A 29 -25.12 -12.87 20.41
CA LEU A 29 -25.65 -13.87 21.35
C LEU A 29 -24.80 -13.92 22.64
N GLU A 30 -23.49 -13.77 22.53
CA GLU A 30 -22.57 -13.80 23.68
C GLU A 30 -22.53 -12.48 24.47
N SER A 31 -22.65 -11.34 23.79
CA SER A 31 -22.48 -10.01 24.42
C SER A 31 -23.75 -9.47 25.09
N ASN A 32 -24.95 -9.94 24.71
CA ASN A 32 -26.22 -9.33 25.13
C ASN A 32 -27.04 -10.22 26.09
N TYR A 33 -26.80 -10.06 27.39
CA TYR A 33 -27.51 -10.80 28.46
C TYR A 33 -29.00 -10.43 28.66
N ASN A 34 -29.56 -9.48 27.89
CA ASN A 34 -30.93 -8.95 28.05
C ASN A 34 -31.76 -9.01 26.75
N LEU A 35 -31.55 -10.01 25.91
CA LEU A 35 -32.38 -10.21 24.71
C LEU A 35 -33.79 -10.70 25.08
N SER A 36 -34.79 -10.30 24.31
CA SER A 36 -36.12 -10.92 24.41
C SER A 36 -36.04 -12.35 23.88
N HIS A 37 -36.81 -13.28 24.47
CA HIS A 37 -36.86 -14.67 24.01
C HIS A 37 -37.16 -14.78 22.50
N ALA A 38 -38.03 -13.91 21.97
CA ALA A 38 -38.34 -13.89 20.54
C ALA A 38 -37.14 -13.45 19.67
N THR A 39 -36.34 -12.49 20.14
CA THR A 39 -35.12 -12.04 19.46
C THR A 39 -34.03 -13.12 19.49
N GLU A 40 -33.83 -13.74 20.66
CA GLU A 40 -32.87 -14.84 20.83
C GLU A 40 -33.23 -16.04 19.94
N GLU A 41 -34.51 -16.39 19.86
CA GLU A 41 -35.00 -17.46 18.97
C GLU A 41 -34.73 -17.12 17.49
N LEU A 42 -34.98 -15.89 17.05
CA LEU A 42 -34.70 -15.45 15.68
C LEU A 42 -33.20 -15.45 15.35
N LEU A 43 -32.35 -14.99 16.28
CA LEU A 43 -30.90 -15.00 16.10
C LEU A 43 -30.35 -16.42 16.07
N THR A 44 -30.88 -17.33 16.90
CA THR A 44 -30.50 -18.75 16.90
C THR A 44 -30.89 -19.41 15.57
N LYS A 45 -32.08 -19.10 15.03
CA LYS A 45 -32.49 -19.54 13.69
C LYS A 45 -31.56 -18.98 12.61
N LEU A 46 -31.28 -17.68 12.66
CA LEU A 46 -30.35 -17.03 11.73
C LEU A 46 -28.97 -17.70 11.75
N HIS A 47 -28.42 -17.94 12.93
CA HIS A 47 -27.15 -18.64 13.13
C HIS A 47 -27.16 -20.03 12.49
N THR A 48 -28.22 -20.81 12.74
CA THR A 48 -28.38 -22.15 12.18
C THR A 48 -28.40 -22.13 10.66
N SER A 49 -29.19 -21.24 10.06
CA SER A 49 -29.33 -21.12 8.61
C SER A 49 -28.04 -20.62 7.95
N LEU A 50 -27.37 -19.63 8.54
CA LEU A 50 -26.07 -19.15 8.06
C LEU A 50 -24.98 -20.23 8.17
N THR A 51 -24.99 -21.05 9.23
CA THR A 51 -24.02 -22.14 9.40
C THR A 51 -24.20 -23.23 8.33
N MET A 52 -25.44 -23.62 8.04
CA MET A 52 -25.73 -24.57 6.97
C MET A 52 -25.29 -24.01 5.61
N VAL A 53 -25.65 -22.76 5.33
CA VAL A 53 -25.28 -22.04 4.12
C VAL A 53 -23.77 -21.95 3.95
N LYS A 54 -23.03 -21.66 5.03
CA LYS A 54 -21.57 -21.61 5.04
C LYS A 54 -20.97 -22.92 4.56
N ALA A 55 -21.38 -24.05 5.15
CA ALA A 55 -20.88 -25.37 4.77
C ALA A 55 -21.11 -25.68 3.28
N ILE A 56 -22.27 -25.28 2.73
CA ILE A 56 -22.55 -25.44 1.30
C ILE A 56 -21.61 -24.57 0.45
N THR A 57 -21.36 -23.33 0.88
CA THR A 57 -20.47 -22.42 0.14
C THR A 57 -19.00 -22.77 0.24
N GLU A 58 -18.53 -23.43 1.30
CA GLU A 58 -17.14 -23.93 1.37
C GLU A 58 -16.86 -24.98 0.30
N VAL A 59 -17.86 -25.82 -0.01
CA VAL A 59 -17.79 -26.79 -1.11
C VAL A 59 -17.82 -26.05 -2.46
N ALA A 60 -18.75 -25.12 -2.62
CA ALA A 60 -18.89 -24.34 -3.85
C ALA A 60 -17.66 -23.47 -4.15
N ASP A 61 -17.02 -22.91 -3.13
CA ASP A 61 -15.93 -21.96 -3.28
C ASP A 61 -14.69 -22.59 -3.92
N ASN A 62 -14.52 -23.91 -3.79
CA ASN A 62 -13.39 -24.64 -4.35
C ASN A 62 -13.68 -25.24 -5.73
N GLN A 63 -14.82 -24.91 -6.35
CA GLN A 63 -15.20 -25.41 -7.66
C GLN A 63 -15.29 -24.26 -8.68
N LEU A 64 -14.96 -24.57 -9.93
CA LEU A 64 -15.21 -23.67 -11.04
C LEU A 64 -16.70 -23.75 -11.41
N ILE A 65 -17.46 -22.73 -11.03
CA ILE A 65 -18.90 -22.65 -11.34
C ILE A 65 -19.07 -21.71 -12.53
N THR A 66 -19.50 -22.26 -13.67
CA THR A 66 -19.87 -21.54 -14.90
C THR A 66 -21.37 -21.53 -15.18
N SER A 67 -22.14 -22.33 -14.43
CA SER A 67 -23.59 -22.44 -14.60
C SER A 67 -24.33 -21.19 -14.14
N THR A 68 -25.08 -20.57 -15.04
CA THR A 68 -25.86 -19.35 -14.78
C THR A 68 -26.86 -19.51 -13.63
N SER A 69 -27.46 -20.68 -13.48
CA SER A 69 -28.42 -20.99 -12.40
C SER A 69 -27.73 -21.06 -11.03
N LEU A 70 -26.57 -21.73 -10.94
CA LEU A 70 -25.79 -21.84 -9.71
C LEU A 70 -25.24 -20.48 -9.28
N THR A 71 -24.74 -19.72 -10.24
CA THR A 71 -24.29 -18.33 -10.04
C THR A 71 -25.42 -17.43 -9.52
N LYS A 72 -26.63 -17.54 -10.06
CA LYS A 72 -27.79 -16.78 -9.58
C LYS A 72 -28.17 -17.14 -8.14
N TRP A 73 -28.05 -18.41 -7.76
CA TRP A 73 -28.30 -18.88 -6.41
C TRP A 73 -27.28 -18.30 -5.41
N LEU A 74 -25.98 -18.39 -5.72
CA LEU A 74 -24.90 -17.78 -4.91
C LEU A 74 -25.07 -16.27 -4.74
N ARG A 75 -25.53 -15.58 -5.78
CA ARG A 75 -25.83 -14.14 -5.70
C ARG A 75 -26.94 -13.84 -4.70
N ASN A 76 -28.05 -14.57 -4.75
CA ASN A 76 -29.18 -14.37 -3.83
C ASN A 76 -28.77 -14.61 -2.37
N LEU A 77 -27.86 -15.57 -2.17
CA LEU A 77 -27.26 -15.90 -0.89
C LEU A 77 -26.38 -14.78 -0.34
N HIS A 78 -25.47 -14.26 -1.17
CA HIS A 78 -24.66 -13.09 -0.83
C HIS A 78 -25.53 -11.90 -0.41
N ASP A 79 -26.59 -11.62 -1.18
CA ASP A 79 -27.51 -10.53 -0.85
C ASP A 79 -28.23 -10.74 0.48
N ALA A 80 -28.61 -11.97 0.80
CA ALA A 80 -29.23 -12.30 2.10
C ALA A 80 -28.23 -12.18 3.25
N ALA A 81 -27.00 -12.67 3.09
CA ALA A 81 -25.94 -12.56 4.10
C ALA A 81 -25.56 -11.09 4.38
N TYR A 82 -25.41 -10.28 3.32
CA TYR A 82 -25.16 -8.85 3.48
C TYR A 82 -26.33 -8.10 4.12
N GLU A 83 -27.57 -8.50 3.85
CA GLU A 83 -28.73 -7.91 4.50
C GLU A 83 -28.81 -8.30 5.98
N ALA A 84 -28.49 -9.54 6.33
CA ALA A 84 -28.36 -10.00 7.71
C ALA A 84 -27.34 -9.14 8.47
N GLU A 85 -26.14 -9.02 7.91
CA GLU A 85 -25.08 -8.20 8.48
C GLU A 85 -25.51 -6.73 8.60
N ASP A 86 -26.20 -6.20 7.58
CA ASP A 86 -26.62 -4.81 7.58
C ASP A 86 -27.66 -4.50 8.66
N VAL A 87 -28.53 -5.47 8.96
CA VAL A 87 -29.51 -5.43 10.05
C VAL A 87 -28.82 -5.53 11.40
N LEU A 88 -27.88 -6.48 11.58
CA LEU A 88 -27.11 -6.67 12.81
C LEU A 88 -26.30 -5.43 13.19
N ASP A 89 -25.64 -4.79 12.22
CA ASP A 89 -24.88 -3.55 12.46
C ASP A 89 -25.75 -2.39 13.03
N LYS A 90 -27.09 -2.40 12.81
CA LYS A 90 -27.97 -1.37 13.39
C LYS A 90 -28.08 -1.51 14.91
N PHE A 91 -27.93 -2.71 15.43
CA PHE A 91 -27.96 -3.00 16.86
C PHE A 91 -26.68 -2.52 17.53
N ASP A 92 -25.50 -2.87 16.99
CA ASP A 92 -24.17 -2.44 17.50
C ASP A 92 -24.04 -0.93 17.62
N CYS A 93 -24.65 -0.20 16.69
CA CYS A 93 -24.52 1.24 16.64
C CYS A 93 -25.27 1.98 17.76
N GLN A 94 -26.20 1.31 18.45
CA GLN A 94 -26.88 1.89 19.63
C GLN A 94 -25.98 1.88 20.87
N ASP A 95 -25.12 0.87 21.03
CA ASP A 95 -24.18 0.76 22.15
C ASP A 95 -23.01 1.74 22.07
N ILE A 96 -22.53 2.04 20.86
CA ILE A 96 -21.45 3.03 20.64
C ILE A 96 -21.93 4.46 20.99
N VAL A 97 -23.18 4.79 20.66
CA VAL A 97 -23.76 6.12 20.93
C VAL A 97 -24.03 6.35 22.43
N LEU A 98 -24.29 5.28 23.19
CA LEU A 98 -24.45 5.33 24.65
C LEU A 98 -23.10 5.37 25.40
N GLY A 99 -21.99 5.24 24.66
CA GLY A 99 -20.64 5.43 25.13
C GLY A 99 -20.08 4.21 25.87
N LYS A 100 -19.04 3.59 25.31
CA LYS A 100 -18.06 2.79 26.06
C LYS A 100 -17.24 3.70 27.00
N ARG A 101 -17.88 4.41 27.93
CA ARG A 101 -17.20 5.00 29.09
C ARG A 101 -17.02 3.90 30.12
N LYS A 102 -15.78 3.75 30.60
CA LYS A 102 -15.34 2.76 31.59
C LYS A 102 -16.45 2.45 32.60
N MET A 103 -16.79 1.16 32.70
CA MET A 103 -17.78 0.59 33.60
C MET A 103 -17.35 0.62 35.08
N SER A 104 -16.50 1.58 35.48
CA SER A 104 -16.02 1.77 36.85
C SER A 104 -16.52 3.06 37.51
N GLU A 105 -17.18 3.98 36.79
CA GLU A 105 -17.64 5.26 37.36
C GLU A 105 -19.18 5.45 37.38
N LEU A 106 -19.97 4.52 36.81
CA LEU A 106 -21.42 4.59 36.85
C LEU A 106 -22.02 3.51 37.75
N VAL A 107 -21.84 3.69 39.06
CA VAL A 107 -22.61 2.92 40.05
C VAL A 107 -23.94 3.64 40.31
N SER A 108 -25.05 2.91 40.10
CA SER A 108 -26.39 3.06 40.69
C SER A 108 -27.54 3.85 40.04
N SER A 109 -27.46 4.47 38.85
CA SER A 109 -28.67 5.11 38.26
C SER A 109 -28.99 4.88 36.77
N SER A 110 -28.09 4.29 35.99
CA SER A 110 -28.31 4.11 34.53
C SER A 110 -28.91 2.78 34.11
N ILE A 111 -29.18 1.85 35.04
CA ILE A 111 -29.80 0.55 34.72
C ILE A 111 -31.22 0.72 34.12
N ARG A 112 -31.90 1.85 34.41
CA ARG A 112 -33.20 2.17 33.80
C ARG A 112 -33.09 2.68 32.35
N ALA A 113 -31.96 3.27 31.95
CA ALA A 113 -31.71 3.69 30.56
C ALA A 113 -31.32 2.50 29.66
N LEU A 114 -30.64 1.49 30.23
CA LEU A 114 -30.37 0.22 29.52
C LEU A 114 -31.64 -0.62 29.29
N LYS A 115 -32.70 -0.41 30.09
CA LYS A 115 -34.01 -1.04 29.89
C LYS A 115 -34.82 -0.48 28.72
N SER A 116 -34.34 0.54 28.01
CA SER A 116 -35.04 1.14 26.86
C SER A 116 -34.39 0.86 25.49
N LEU A 117 -33.56 -0.18 25.36
CA LEU A 117 -33.17 -0.75 24.06
C LEU A 117 -34.39 -1.43 23.42
N VAL A 118 -35.43 -0.64 23.13
CA VAL A 118 -36.51 -1.04 22.24
C VAL A 118 -35.92 -1.06 20.86
N VAL A 119 -35.54 -2.25 20.39
CA VAL A 119 -35.24 -2.47 18.97
C VAL A 119 -36.43 -1.93 18.17
N PRO A 120 -36.23 -1.01 17.22
CA PRO A 120 -37.33 -0.51 16.41
C PRO A 120 -38.05 -1.69 15.74
N ASP A 121 -39.37 -1.74 15.83
CA ASP A 121 -40.23 -2.79 15.25
C ASP A 121 -39.89 -3.09 13.76
N GLU A 122 -39.47 -2.06 13.01
CA GLU A 122 -39.00 -2.19 11.63
C GLU A 122 -37.72 -3.04 11.47
N SER A 123 -36.78 -2.95 12.42
CA SER A 123 -35.52 -3.74 12.37
C SER A 123 -35.76 -5.20 12.70
N MET A 124 -36.69 -5.49 13.61
CA MET A 124 -37.13 -6.85 13.91
C MET A 124 -37.86 -7.49 12.73
N LYS A 125 -38.81 -6.79 12.11
CA LYS A 125 -39.48 -7.24 10.88
C LYS A 125 -38.49 -7.54 9.75
N ARG A 126 -37.44 -6.72 9.63
CA ARG A 126 -36.40 -6.95 8.63
C ARG A 126 -35.52 -8.15 8.97
N LEU A 127 -35.20 -8.38 10.24
CA LEU A 127 -34.50 -9.58 10.69
C LEU A 127 -35.32 -10.85 10.40
N GLU A 128 -36.61 -10.85 10.73
CA GLU A 128 -37.53 -11.95 10.40
C GLU A 128 -37.57 -12.25 8.91
N TYR A 129 -37.67 -11.22 8.08
CA TYR A 129 -37.64 -11.36 6.62
C TYR A 129 -36.33 -12.01 6.12
N VAL A 130 -35.18 -11.60 6.67
CA VAL A 130 -33.88 -12.16 6.30
C VAL A 130 -33.76 -13.64 6.72
N VAL A 131 -34.22 -13.99 7.92
CA VAL A 131 -34.28 -15.38 8.39
C VAL A 131 -35.13 -16.23 7.44
N GLN A 132 -36.35 -15.79 7.11
CA GLN A 132 -37.22 -16.50 6.17
C GLN A 132 -36.60 -16.68 4.79
N LYS A 133 -35.90 -15.65 4.28
CA LYS A 133 -35.20 -15.70 2.99
C LYS A 133 -34.05 -16.72 3.00
N LEU A 134 -33.27 -16.77 4.08
CA LEU A 134 -32.20 -17.77 4.25
C LEU A 134 -32.76 -19.18 4.42
N ASP A 135 -33.85 -19.36 5.16
CA ASP A 135 -34.51 -20.66 5.34
C ASP A 135 -35.02 -21.22 4.00
N HIS A 136 -35.63 -20.37 3.16
CA HIS A 136 -36.04 -20.76 1.82
C HIS A 136 -34.83 -21.19 0.97
N LEU A 137 -33.70 -20.47 1.05
CA LEU A 137 -32.48 -20.85 0.34
C LEU A 137 -31.92 -22.18 0.86
N CYS A 138 -31.95 -22.41 2.18
CA CYS A 138 -31.58 -23.68 2.80
C CYS A 138 -32.47 -24.83 2.31
N ALA A 139 -33.78 -24.63 2.18
CA ALA A 139 -34.70 -25.64 1.66
C ALA A 139 -34.37 -26.04 0.20
N THR A 140 -33.85 -25.11 -0.60
CA THR A 140 -33.40 -25.37 -1.99
C THR A 140 -31.98 -25.92 -2.11
N SER A 141 -31.24 -26.05 -1.00
CA SER A 141 -29.82 -26.42 -1.01
C SER A 141 -29.53 -27.84 -1.51
N ASN A 142 -30.42 -28.80 -1.26
CA ASN A 142 -30.25 -30.18 -1.72
C ASN A 142 -30.19 -30.26 -3.25
N THR A 143 -31.06 -29.52 -3.94
CA THR A 143 -31.04 -29.40 -5.41
C THR A 143 -29.74 -28.76 -5.91
N PHE A 144 -29.20 -27.78 -5.18
CA PHE A 144 -27.91 -27.17 -5.50
C PHE A 144 -26.74 -28.16 -5.34
N LEU A 145 -26.72 -28.94 -4.25
CA LEU A 145 -25.71 -29.97 -4.02
C LEU A 145 -25.76 -31.09 -5.06
N GLU A 146 -26.95 -31.49 -5.51
CA GLU A 146 -27.10 -32.45 -6.61
C GLU A 146 -26.56 -31.90 -7.95
N LEU A 147 -26.84 -30.63 -8.27
CA LEU A 147 -26.32 -29.98 -9.47
C LEU A 147 -24.80 -29.80 -9.42
N LEU A 148 -24.23 -29.49 -8.24
CA LEU A 148 -22.77 -29.46 -8.03
C LEU A 148 -22.14 -30.84 -8.22
N LYS A 149 -22.76 -31.92 -7.69
CA LYS A 149 -22.30 -33.30 -7.89
C LYS A 149 -22.35 -33.75 -9.35
N GLN A 150 -23.32 -33.28 -10.13
CA GLN A 150 -23.42 -33.57 -11.57
C GLN A 150 -22.38 -32.82 -12.41
N SER A 151 -21.82 -31.73 -11.89
CA SER A 151 -20.76 -30.94 -12.54
C SER A 151 -19.35 -31.30 -12.06
N SER A 152 -19.21 -32.22 -11.09
CA SER A 152 -17.92 -32.60 -10.50
C SER A 152 -17.65 -34.10 -10.61
N SER A 153 -16.70 -34.45 -11.48
CA SER A 153 -16.02 -35.76 -11.46
C SER A 153 -14.52 -35.58 -11.19
N SER A 154 -14.15 -35.04 -10.03
CA SER A 154 -12.86 -35.27 -9.37
C SER A 154 -12.82 -34.61 -7.98
N SER A 155 -11.93 -35.12 -7.14
CA SER A 155 -12.03 -35.23 -5.68
C SER A 155 -11.66 -33.99 -4.83
N ILE A 156 -12.38 -33.83 -3.73
CA ILE A 156 -12.16 -32.94 -2.57
C ILE A 156 -10.86 -33.31 -1.83
N LYS A 157 -10.03 -32.32 -1.43
CA LYS A 157 -9.24 -32.37 -0.18
C LYS A 157 -8.95 -30.99 0.43
N GLU A 158 -9.12 -30.94 1.75
CA GLU A 158 -8.71 -29.86 2.66
C GLU A 158 -7.19 -29.69 2.69
N GLY A 159 -6.73 -28.43 2.78
CA GLY A 159 -5.33 -28.06 2.87
C GLY A 159 -4.97 -27.51 4.24
N VAL A 160 -4.11 -28.24 4.96
CA VAL A 160 -3.40 -27.80 6.17
C VAL A 160 -2.45 -26.65 5.84
N GLY A 161 -2.46 -25.62 6.70
CA GLY A 161 -1.62 -24.43 6.58
C GLY A 161 -0.13 -24.77 6.62
N GLY A 162 0.59 -24.37 5.56
CA GLY A 162 2.04 -24.40 5.49
C GLY A 162 2.60 -23.00 5.71
N GLU A 163 3.52 -22.88 6.66
CA GLU A 163 4.30 -21.67 6.93
C GLU A 163 5.17 -21.31 5.71
N THR A 164 5.07 -20.08 5.22
CA THR A 164 5.82 -19.59 4.07
C THR A 164 7.15 -18.97 4.49
N THR A 165 8.25 -19.59 4.09
CA THR A 165 9.62 -19.09 4.30
C THR A 165 10.02 -18.03 3.26
N SER A 166 10.48 -16.90 3.80
CA SER A 166 11.50 -15.95 3.31
C SER A 166 11.33 -15.26 1.95
N ARG A 167 11.07 -13.95 2.06
CA ARG A 167 11.56 -12.81 1.26
C ARG A 167 12.55 -13.16 0.13
N VAL A 168 12.13 -12.93 -1.11
CA VAL A 168 13.04 -12.87 -2.27
C VAL A 168 13.30 -11.39 -2.61
N PRO A 169 14.56 -10.96 -2.76
CA PRO A 169 14.89 -9.64 -3.28
C PRO A 169 14.38 -9.50 -4.72
N VAL A 170 13.66 -8.41 -5.01
CA VAL A 170 13.30 -8.04 -6.38
C VAL A 170 14.54 -7.47 -7.06
N ASP A 171 15.36 -8.37 -7.60
CA ASP A 171 16.25 -8.09 -8.73
C ASP A 171 15.50 -8.46 -10.02
N VAL A 172 15.34 -7.47 -10.90
CA VAL A 172 14.66 -7.65 -12.19
C VAL A 172 15.63 -8.34 -13.15
N LYS A 173 15.59 -9.67 -13.19
CA LYS A 173 16.35 -10.47 -14.15
C LYS A 173 15.68 -10.43 -15.53
N LEU A 174 16.41 -9.99 -16.54
CA LEU A 174 15.99 -9.99 -17.94
C LEU A 174 16.40 -11.31 -18.60
N PHE A 175 15.50 -11.92 -19.36
CA PHE A 175 15.75 -13.20 -20.05
C PHE A 175 15.59 -13.02 -21.55
N GLY A 176 16.57 -13.44 -22.35
CA GLY A 176 16.46 -13.54 -23.81
C GLY A 176 16.15 -12.22 -24.53
N ARG A 177 16.55 -11.08 -23.96
CA ARG A 177 16.33 -9.73 -24.53
C ARG A 177 17.62 -8.93 -24.67
N ASP A 178 18.78 -9.57 -24.58
CA ASP A 178 20.09 -8.90 -24.57
C ASP A 178 20.33 -8.12 -25.86
N GLU A 179 20.03 -8.73 -27.02
CA GLU A 179 20.17 -8.06 -28.32
C GLU A 179 19.26 -6.82 -28.47
N VAL A 180 18.02 -6.92 -27.97
CA VAL A 180 17.04 -5.82 -28.01
C VAL A 180 17.47 -4.69 -27.06
N LEU A 181 17.97 -5.04 -25.88
CA LEU A 181 18.52 -4.11 -24.91
C LEU A 181 19.70 -3.34 -25.53
N GLU A 182 20.67 -4.04 -26.10
CA GLU A 182 21.84 -3.45 -26.76
C GLU A 182 21.45 -2.52 -27.92
N LEU A 183 20.48 -2.94 -28.74
CA LEU A 183 19.95 -2.10 -29.82
C LEU A 183 19.38 -0.78 -29.28
N ILE A 184 18.54 -0.84 -28.26
CA ILE A 184 17.92 0.37 -27.68
C ILE A 184 18.98 1.25 -27.00
N LEU A 185 19.94 0.67 -26.27
CA LEU A 185 21.03 1.44 -25.65
C LEU A 185 21.89 2.17 -26.70
N ARG A 186 22.19 1.52 -27.83
CA ARG A 186 22.88 2.16 -28.96
C ARG A 186 22.11 3.33 -29.55
N ILE A 187 20.79 3.21 -29.67
CA ILE A 187 19.91 4.29 -30.16
C ILE A 187 19.90 5.46 -29.16
N ILE A 188 19.76 5.16 -27.86
CA ILE A 188 19.62 6.16 -26.80
C ILE A 188 20.93 6.94 -26.55
N LEU A 189 22.07 6.26 -26.53
CA LEU A 189 23.34 6.85 -26.09
C LEU A 189 24.12 7.54 -27.22
N GLY A 190 23.85 7.18 -28.48
CA GLY A 190 24.67 7.54 -29.63
C GLY A 190 26.05 6.86 -29.57
N SER A 191 26.59 6.39 -30.69
CA SER A 191 27.89 5.72 -30.70
C SER A 191 28.99 6.62 -30.12
N SER A 192 29.64 6.17 -29.04
CA SER A 192 30.79 6.82 -28.39
C SER A 192 32.08 6.62 -29.19
N GLY A 193 32.00 6.69 -30.52
CA GLY A 193 33.11 6.58 -31.45
C GLY A 193 33.30 7.89 -32.17
N SER A 194 34.52 8.39 -32.17
CA SER A 194 34.96 9.64 -32.77
C SER A 194 34.73 9.71 -34.28
N GLU A 195 33.52 10.02 -34.73
CA GLU A 195 33.22 10.60 -36.05
C GLU A 195 31.95 11.47 -36.00
N PRO A 196 31.89 12.57 -36.79
CA PRO A 196 30.73 13.46 -36.84
C PRO A 196 29.66 12.89 -37.79
N GLU A 197 28.92 11.88 -37.36
CA GLU A 197 27.73 11.40 -38.10
C GLU A 197 26.54 11.03 -37.19
N SER A 198 26.09 11.96 -36.35
CA SER A 198 24.80 11.82 -35.64
C SER A 198 23.61 11.69 -36.62
N SER A 199 23.77 12.09 -37.88
CA SER A 199 22.78 11.96 -38.96
C SER A 199 22.71 10.56 -39.58
N SER A 200 23.77 9.75 -39.60
CA SER A 200 23.80 8.48 -40.34
C SER A 200 23.21 7.31 -39.56
N ILE A 201 23.36 7.27 -38.23
CA ILE A 201 22.74 6.24 -37.37
C ILE A 201 21.23 6.42 -37.29
N ARG A 202 20.77 7.67 -37.12
CA ARG A 202 19.35 8.03 -37.07
C ARG A 202 18.64 7.78 -38.40
N ALA A 203 19.29 8.07 -39.53
CA ALA A 203 18.77 7.76 -40.86
C ALA A 203 18.71 6.23 -41.12
N LYS A 204 19.72 5.46 -40.67
CA LYS A 204 19.73 3.98 -40.80
C LYS A 204 18.64 3.28 -39.99
N HIS A 205 18.15 3.90 -38.90
CA HIS A 205 17.15 3.32 -38.00
C HIS A 205 15.81 4.09 -38.04
N GLY A 206 15.51 4.75 -39.17
CA GLY A 206 14.15 5.19 -39.51
C GLY A 206 13.62 6.43 -38.80
N ALA A 207 14.49 7.40 -38.46
CA ALA A 207 14.06 8.67 -37.86
C ALA A 207 12.98 9.39 -38.69
N ARG A 208 11.86 9.73 -38.04
CA ARG A 208 10.78 10.58 -38.55
C ARG A 208 10.87 11.97 -37.91
N TYR A 209 10.16 12.96 -38.47
CA TYR A 209 10.14 14.37 -38.02
C TYR A 209 10.21 14.50 -36.47
N THR A 210 11.29 15.09 -35.96
CA THR A 210 11.47 15.34 -34.52
C THR A 210 10.83 16.67 -34.13
N ILE A 211 9.84 16.65 -33.23
CA ILE A 211 9.26 17.87 -32.64
C ILE A 211 10.09 18.24 -31.40
N GLY A 212 10.68 19.44 -31.38
CA GLY A 212 11.46 19.92 -30.24
C GLY A 212 12.76 19.16 -29.94
N GLY A 213 13.32 18.43 -30.92
CA GLY A 213 14.58 17.69 -30.74
C GLY A 213 14.49 16.45 -29.84
N ILE A 214 13.27 15.94 -29.62
CA ILE A 214 12.97 14.76 -28.78
C ILE A 214 12.84 13.50 -29.64
N ASP A 215 13.56 12.46 -29.26
CA ASP A 215 13.45 11.12 -29.86
C ASP A 215 12.44 10.27 -29.08
N VAL A 216 11.55 9.56 -29.76
CA VAL A 216 10.46 8.79 -29.15
C VAL A 216 10.52 7.38 -29.69
N ILE A 217 10.78 6.42 -28.80
CA ILE A 217 10.98 5.00 -29.10
C ILE A 217 9.82 4.20 -28.52
N PRO A 218 8.89 3.68 -29.34
CA PRO A 218 7.82 2.82 -28.85
C PRO A 218 8.28 1.36 -28.76
N ILE A 219 8.15 0.75 -27.58
CA ILE A 219 8.20 -0.70 -27.36
C ILE A 219 6.78 -1.25 -27.44
N VAL A 220 6.52 -2.10 -28.44
CA VAL A 220 5.18 -2.57 -28.80
C VAL A 220 5.10 -4.08 -28.64
N GLY A 221 4.00 -4.60 -28.11
CA GLY A 221 3.80 -6.05 -28.00
C GLY A 221 2.62 -6.42 -27.13
N MET A 222 2.22 -7.68 -27.19
CA MET A 222 1.08 -8.22 -26.43
C MET A 222 1.26 -8.09 -24.91
N SER A 223 0.16 -8.24 -24.18
CA SER A 223 0.14 -8.18 -22.71
C SER A 223 1.05 -9.25 -22.09
N GLY A 224 1.74 -8.95 -20.99
CA GLY A 224 2.63 -9.92 -20.33
C GLY A 224 3.96 -10.28 -21.02
N VAL A 225 4.26 -9.72 -22.21
CA VAL A 225 5.49 -10.06 -22.99
C VAL A 225 6.82 -9.49 -22.45
N GLY A 226 6.76 -8.63 -21.42
CA GLY A 226 7.95 -8.06 -20.75
C GLY A 226 8.37 -6.65 -21.20
N LYS A 227 7.48 -5.86 -21.80
CA LYS A 227 7.76 -4.47 -22.22
C LYS A 227 8.25 -3.58 -21.07
N THR A 228 7.48 -3.53 -19.99
CA THR A 228 7.79 -2.75 -18.77
C THR A 228 9.10 -3.22 -18.15
N THR A 229 9.34 -4.53 -18.12
CA THR A 229 10.59 -5.13 -17.61
C THR A 229 11.81 -4.65 -18.42
N LEU A 230 11.73 -4.68 -19.76
CA LEU A 230 12.80 -4.17 -20.62
C LEU A 230 13.05 -2.67 -20.40
N ALA A 231 11.98 -1.87 -20.31
CA ALA A 231 12.08 -0.45 -20.02
C ALA A 231 12.72 -0.16 -18.65
N GLN A 232 12.43 -0.96 -17.62
CA GLN A 232 13.04 -0.84 -16.29
C GLN A 232 14.55 -1.11 -16.32
N VAL A 233 14.99 -2.11 -17.10
CA VAL A 233 16.42 -2.41 -17.27
C VAL A 233 17.13 -1.27 -17.99
N ILE A 234 16.55 -0.74 -19.08
CA ILE A 234 17.09 0.41 -19.81
C ILE A 234 17.20 1.63 -18.91
N TYR A 235 16.12 1.97 -18.19
CA TYR A 235 16.06 3.13 -17.31
C TYR A 235 17.14 3.09 -16.22
N ASN A 236 17.41 1.91 -15.67
CA ASN A 236 18.39 1.70 -14.60
C ASN A 236 19.81 1.41 -15.09
N HIS A 237 20.04 1.35 -16.40
CA HIS A 237 21.35 1.07 -16.97
C HIS A 237 22.34 2.21 -16.63
N GLU A 238 23.55 1.87 -16.19
CA GLU A 238 24.54 2.87 -15.71
C GLU A 238 24.89 3.91 -16.77
N ASN A 239 25.05 3.49 -18.04
CA ASN A 239 25.28 4.44 -19.14
C ASN A 239 24.10 5.40 -19.35
N VAL A 240 22.85 4.96 -19.14
CA VAL A 240 21.67 5.83 -19.24
C VAL A 240 21.63 6.80 -18.06
N LYS A 241 21.94 6.33 -16.85
CA LYS A 241 22.05 7.20 -15.66
C LYS A 241 23.10 8.30 -15.84
N GLY A 242 24.25 7.97 -16.43
CA GLY A 242 25.33 8.93 -16.69
C GLY A 242 25.05 9.88 -17.88
N HIS A 243 24.23 9.47 -18.86
CA HIS A 243 23.99 10.26 -20.06
C HIS A 243 22.93 11.36 -19.89
N PHE A 244 21.91 11.12 -19.06
CA PHE A 244 20.78 12.02 -18.86
C PHE A 244 20.78 12.65 -17.46
N GLY A 245 20.85 13.98 -17.40
CA GLY A 245 20.85 14.73 -16.14
C GLY A 245 19.52 14.67 -15.40
N HIS A 246 18.43 14.41 -16.11
CA HIS A 246 17.10 14.19 -15.54
C HIS A 246 16.50 12.90 -16.07
N ARG A 247 15.88 12.12 -15.20
CA ARG A 247 15.18 10.90 -15.58
C ARG A 247 13.83 10.85 -14.87
N ALA A 248 12.80 10.42 -15.59
CA ALA A 248 11.45 10.32 -15.08
C ALA A 248 10.77 9.05 -15.55
N TRP A 249 9.93 8.46 -14.69
CA TRP A 249 9.08 7.33 -15.03
C TRP A 249 7.63 7.64 -14.68
N VAL A 250 6.74 7.53 -15.66
CA VAL A 250 5.31 7.84 -15.50
C VAL A 250 4.48 6.66 -15.97
N TYR A 251 3.59 6.17 -15.10
CA TYR A 251 2.60 5.16 -15.44
C TYR A 251 1.37 5.84 -16.05
N VAL A 252 1.12 5.63 -17.33
CA VAL A 252 0.08 6.37 -18.04
C VAL A 252 -1.30 5.78 -17.73
N SER A 253 -2.16 6.61 -17.14
CA SER A 253 -3.57 6.32 -16.92
C SER A 253 -4.29 6.12 -18.26
N LYS A 254 -5.22 5.17 -18.32
CA LYS A 254 -6.13 5.00 -19.45
C LYS A 254 -6.97 6.25 -19.73
N HIS A 255 -7.31 7.01 -18.69
CA HIS A 255 -7.92 8.32 -18.82
C HIS A 255 -6.79 9.36 -18.78
N PHE A 256 -6.18 9.59 -19.94
CA PHE A 256 -5.03 10.46 -20.08
C PHE A 256 -5.38 11.92 -19.80
N GLY A 257 -4.50 12.63 -19.07
CA GLY A 257 -4.60 14.06 -18.87
C GLY A 257 -3.23 14.70 -18.75
N VAL A 258 -2.93 15.67 -19.62
CA VAL A 258 -1.62 16.33 -19.73
C VAL A 258 -1.13 16.85 -18.38
N LYS A 259 -1.96 17.61 -17.64
CA LYS A 259 -1.60 18.19 -16.33
C LYS A 259 -1.07 17.12 -15.36
N ARG A 260 -1.78 16.00 -15.26
CA ARG A 260 -1.45 14.92 -14.33
C ARG A 260 -0.14 14.23 -14.73
N THR A 261 0.02 13.91 -16.00
CA THR A 261 1.24 13.29 -16.54
C THR A 261 2.47 14.17 -16.26
N LEU A 262 2.34 15.48 -16.46
CA LEU A 262 3.38 16.47 -16.17
C LEU A 262 3.70 16.52 -14.66
N GLN A 263 2.68 16.55 -13.80
CA GLN A 263 2.89 16.51 -12.34
C GLN A 263 3.60 15.23 -11.90
N GLU A 264 3.22 14.07 -12.45
CA GLU A 264 3.87 12.79 -12.15
C GLU A 264 5.33 12.78 -12.63
N MET A 265 5.62 13.36 -13.80
CA MET A 265 6.99 13.57 -14.28
C MET A 265 7.82 14.44 -13.32
N LEU A 266 7.28 15.58 -12.86
CA LEU A 266 7.97 16.44 -11.88
C LEU A 266 8.28 15.72 -10.57
N CYS A 267 7.29 15.01 -10.02
CA CYS A 267 7.46 14.22 -8.82
C CYS A 267 8.54 13.15 -9.00
N SER A 268 8.58 12.50 -10.17
CA SER A 268 9.62 11.52 -10.49
C SER A 268 11.02 12.13 -10.59
N ILE A 269 11.17 13.39 -11.01
CA ILE A 269 12.48 14.05 -11.14
C ILE A 269 12.96 14.61 -9.79
N LYS A 270 12.07 15.24 -9.01
CA LYS A 270 12.45 15.94 -7.77
C LYS A 270 12.45 15.08 -6.51
N GLY A 271 11.82 13.90 -6.52
CA GLY A 271 11.60 13.10 -5.32
C GLY A 271 10.53 13.68 -4.39
N ASN A 272 10.31 13.04 -3.23
CA ASN A 272 9.17 13.34 -2.33
C ASN A 272 9.36 14.60 -1.43
N ASP A 273 10.50 15.29 -1.50
CA ASP A 273 10.77 16.46 -0.62
C ASP A 273 10.03 17.75 -1.04
N SER A 274 9.36 17.74 -2.19
CA SER A 274 8.49 18.85 -2.60
C SER A 274 7.04 18.51 -2.33
N SER A 275 6.44 19.18 -1.33
CA SER A 275 4.99 19.34 -1.22
C SER A 275 4.49 20.10 -2.46
N PHE A 276 4.17 19.39 -3.54
CA PHE A 276 3.47 20.02 -4.66
C PHE A 276 2.03 20.25 -4.24
N ASP A 277 1.70 21.51 -4.05
CA ASP A 277 0.33 21.95 -3.84
C ASP A 277 -0.42 21.72 -5.16
N ARG A 278 -1.40 20.82 -5.16
CA ARG A 278 -2.13 20.46 -6.39
C ARG A 278 -3.02 21.62 -6.91
N ALA A 279 -3.04 22.74 -6.20
CA ALA A 279 -3.66 24.01 -6.58
C ALA A 279 -2.97 24.71 -7.77
N ASP A 280 -1.79 24.26 -8.20
CA ASP A 280 -1.10 24.84 -9.35
C ASP A 280 -1.92 24.70 -10.65
N SER A 281 -2.02 25.79 -11.42
CA SER A 281 -2.62 25.78 -12.76
C SER A 281 -1.76 24.92 -13.71
N LEU A 282 -2.33 24.48 -14.84
CA LEU A 282 -1.56 23.75 -15.86
C LEU A 282 -0.33 24.57 -16.30
N GLU A 283 -0.47 25.88 -16.44
CA GLU A 283 0.63 26.79 -16.80
C GLU A 283 1.76 26.76 -15.76
N THR A 284 1.43 26.79 -14.46
CA THR A 284 2.43 26.67 -13.39
C THR A 284 3.18 25.33 -13.46
N VAL A 285 2.45 24.22 -13.71
CA VAL A 285 3.06 22.90 -13.87
C VAL A 285 4.00 22.85 -15.08
N VAL A 286 3.59 23.42 -16.22
CA VAL A 286 4.41 23.50 -17.44
C VAL A 286 5.67 24.33 -17.17
N ASN A 287 5.54 25.51 -16.58
CA ASN A 287 6.68 26.37 -16.24
C ASN A 287 7.66 25.66 -15.29
N ASN A 288 7.13 24.93 -14.31
CA ASN A 288 7.95 24.16 -13.37
C ASN A 288 8.74 23.05 -14.08
N ILE A 289 8.15 22.35 -15.05
CA ILE A 289 8.86 21.34 -15.85
C ILE A 289 9.92 22.00 -16.71
N GLN A 290 9.55 23.03 -17.46
CA GLN A 290 10.47 23.71 -18.37
C GLN A 290 11.68 24.25 -17.61
N ASN A 291 11.49 24.78 -16.40
CA ASN A 291 12.59 25.20 -15.53
C ASN A 291 13.50 24.04 -15.10
N VAL A 292 12.95 22.86 -14.81
CA VAL A 292 13.73 21.68 -14.40
C VAL A 292 14.52 21.11 -15.58
N ILE A 293 13.93 21.02 -16.77
CA ILE A 293 14.56 20.40 -17.94
C ILE A 293 15.37 21.39 -18.79
N ARG A 294 15.42 22.68 -18.42
CA ARG A 294 16.01 23.75 -19.22
C ARG A 294 17.48 23.52 -19.61
N HIS A 295 18.27 22.95 -18.70
CA HIS A 295 19.73 22.90 -18.82
C HIS A 295 20.29 21.49 -19.01
N GLY A 296 19.46 20.51 -19.40
CA GLY A 296 19.94 19.14 -19.58
C GLY A 296 19.02 18.26 -20.42
N ARG A 297 19.61 17.20 -20.98
CA ARG A 297 18.85 16.12 -21.63
C ARG A 297 18.09 15.33 -20.58
N PHE A 298 16.85 14.97 -20.91
CA PHE A 298 16.04 14.11 -20.05
C PHE A 298 15.74 12.76 -20.71
N PHE A 299 15.55 11.74 -19.87
CA PHE A 299 15.03 10.44 -20.25
C PHE A 299 13.68 10.21 -19.57
N LEU A 300 12.62 10.10 -20.35
CA LEU A 300 11.26 9.90 -19.84
C LEU A 300 10.74 8.53 -20.27
N VAL A 301 10.25 7.73 -19.33
CA VAL A 301 9.50 6.51 -19.63
C VAL A 301 8.01 6.77 -19.44
N LEU A 302 7.24 6.59 -20.50
CA LEU A 302 5.78 6.55 -20.46
C LEU A 302 5.33 5.09 -20.55
N ASP A 303 4.98 4.51 -19.41
CA ASP A 303 4.67 3.09 -19.29
C ASP A 303 3.17 2.82 -19.42
N SER A 304 2.81 1.82 -20.23
CA SER A 304 1.45 1.31 -20.47
C SER A 304 0.50 2.34 -21.07
N VAL A 305 0.92 2.96 -22.18
CA VAL A 305 0.18 4.00 -22.90
C VAL A 305 -0.99 3.44 -23.71
N TRP A 306 -2.13 4.14 -23.65
CA TRP A 306 -3.38 3.83 -24.33
C TRP A 306 -3.74 4.85 -25.42
N ASP A 307 -4.74 4.52 -26.24
CA ASP A 307 -5.17 5.30 -27.41
C ASP A 307 -5.60 6.72 -27.05
N GLU A 308 -6.17 6.93 -25.87
CA GLU A 308 -6.66 8.22 -25.37
C GLU A 308 -5.56 9.29 -25.30
N MET A 309 -4.28 8.89 -25.20
CA MET A 309 -3.16 9.83 -25.24
C MET A 309 -2.94 10.44 -26.64
N CYS A 310 -3.29 9.71 -27.72
CA CYS A 310 -3.01 10.12 -29.10
C CYS A 310 -3.53 11.53 -29.38
N ASP A 311 -4.72 11.86 -28.87
CA ASP A 311 -5.41 13.12 -29.17
C ASP A 311 -4.79 14.33 -28.45
N GLN A 312 -4.01 14.08 -27.38
CA GLN A 312 -3.36 15.12 -26.55
C GLN A 312 -1.82 15.04 -26.58
N TRP A 313 -1.26 14.19 -27.45
CA TRP A 313 0.17 13.94 -27.54
C TRP A 313 0.98 15.19 -27.91
N SER A 314 0.49 15.97 -28.88
CA SER A 314 1.13 17.22 -29.30
C SER A 314 1.22 18.26 -28.17
N SER A 315 0.16 18.36 -27.36
CA SER A 315 0.12 19.24 -26.18
C SER A 315 1.14 18.81 -25.12
N LEU A 316 1.26 17.50 -24.87
CA LEU A 316 2.27 16.97 -23.95
C LEU A 316 3.70 17.26 -24.45
N LEU A 317 3.99 16.96 -25.73
CA LEU A 317 5.30 17.22 -26.32
C LEU A 317 5.66 18.71 -26.29
N THR A 318 4.71 19.59 -26.56
CA THR A 318 4.93 21.05 -26.51
C THR A 318 5.27 21.51 -25.09
N ALA A 319 4.60 20.95 -24.07
CA ALA A 319 4.85 21.29 -22.67
C ALA A 319 6.26 20.87 -22.19
N ILE A 320 6.83 19.80 -22.76
CA ILE A 320 8.14 19.25 -22.36
C ILE A 320 9.24 19.47 -23.40
N ALA A 321 8.97 20.25 -24.44
CA ALA A 321 9.97 20.62 -25.44
C ALA A 321 11.06 21.46 -24.76
N GLY A 322 12.30 20.99 -24.86
CA GLY A 322 13.48 21.66 -24.29
C GLY A 322 14.28 22.42 -25.35
N GLU A 323 15.15 23.32 -24.90
CA GLU A 323 16.12 24.03 -25.77
C GLU A 323 17.28 23.12 -26.21
N VAL A 324 17.55 22.04 -25.46
CA VAL A 324 18.66 21.11 -25.71
C VAL A 324 18.17 19.86 -26.45
N PRO A 325 18.67 19.58 -27.67
CA PRO A 325 18.30 18.37 -28.41
C PRO A 325 18.92 17.10 -27.81
N GLY A 326 18.30 15.95 -28.06
CA GLY A 326 18.81 14.64 -27.61
C GLY A 326 18.16 14.11 -26.34
N SER A 327 17.03 14.67 -25.92
CA SER A 327 16.15 14.05 -24.93
C SER A 327 15.39 12.88 -25.57
N VAL A 328 15.10 11.84 -24.77
CA VAL A 328 14.46 10.62 -25.27
C VAL A 328 13.24 10.27 -24.43
N ILE A 329 12.16 9.88 -25.11
CA ILE A 329 10.95 9.31 -24.52
C ILE A 329 10.84 7.84 -24.93
N LEU A 330 10.87 6.93 -23.95
CA LEU A 330 10.59 5.52 -24.15
C LEU A 330 9.10 5.26 -23.85
N VAL A 331 8.36 4.77 -24.83
CA VAL A 331 6.91 4.50 -24.69
C VAL A 331 6.68 3.01 -24.68
N THR A 332 5.98 2.45 -23.69
CA THR A 332 5.51 1.06 -23.75
C THR A 332 4.02 1.03 -24.08
N THR A 333 3.61 0.23 -25.07
CA THR A 333 2.20 0.14 -25.46
C THR A 333 1.84 -1.22 -26.05
N GLN A 334 0.56 -1.57 -25.99
CA GLN A 334 -0.04 -2.67 -26.75
C GLN A 334 -0.69 -2.19 -28.05
N SER A 335 -0.94 -0.88 -28.16
CA SER A 335 -1.65 -0.29 -29.30
C SER A 335 -0.67 0.07 -30.41
N LYS A 336 -0.89 -0.53 -31.58
CA LYS A 336 -0.18 -0.13 -32.80
C LYS A 336 -0.49 1.32 -33.18
N ARG A 337 -1.73 1.79 -32.96
CA ARG A 337 -2.13 3.18 -33.20
C ARG A 337 -1.30 4.15 -32.36
N VAL A 338 -1.15 3.88 -31.06
CA VAL A 338 -0.29 4.70 -30.18
C VAL A 338 1.13 4.71 -30.72
N ALA A 339 1.70 3.54 -31.00
CA ALA A 339 3.06 3.41 -31.49
C ALA A 339 3.29 4.20 -32.81
N ASP A 340 2.34 4.12 -33.75
CA ASP A 340 2.40 4.84 -35.02
C ASP A 340 2.28 6.36 -34.83
N THR A 341 1.46 6.80 -33.86
CA THR A 341 1.20 8.22 -33.59
C THR A 341 2.37 8.91 -32.90
N VAL A 342 3.01 8.23 -31.95
CA VAL A 342 4.06 8.84 -31.10
C VAL A 342 5.47 8.63 -31.62
N ALA A 343 5.69 7.64 -32.50
CA ALA A 343 7.01 7.29 -33.01
C ALA A 343 7.69 8.44 -33.75
N THR A 344 8.85 8.88 -33.23
CA THR A 344 9.85 9.60 -34.04
C THR A 344 11.01 8.68 -34.43
N MET A 345 11.11 7.49 -33.84
CA MET A 345 12.07 6.42 -34.17
C MET A 345 11.36 5.10 -34.52
N CYS A 346 12.10 4.14 -35.08
CA CYS A 346 11.58 2.79 -35.33
C CYS A 346 10.97 2.16 -34.07
N GLN A 347 9.79 1.56 -34.24
CA GLN A 347 9.13 0.79 -33.20
C GLN A 347 9.91 -0.49 -32.90
N VAL A 348 9.93 -0.89 -31.63
CA VAL A 348 10.56 -2.12 -31.16
C VAL A 348 9.47 -3.15 -30.85
N PRO A 349 9.16 -4.08 -31.76
CA PRO A 349 8.20 -5.14 -31.49
C PRO A 349 8.82 -6.19 -30.55
N LEU A 350 8.11 -6.55 -29.48
CA LEU A 350 8.44 -7.66 -28.60
C LEU A 350 7.51 -8.84 -28.86
N ALA A 351 8.10 -9.94 -29.33
CA ALA A 351 7.46 -11.25 -29.45
C ALA A 351 7.60 -12.07 -28.15
N PRO A 352 6.81 -13.13 -27.93
CA PRO A 352 7.05 -14.10 -26.84
C PRO A 352 8.51 -14.60 -26.78
N LEU A 353 8.93 -15.09 -25.61
CA LEU A 353 10.30 -15.59 -25.44
C LEU A 353 10.50 -16.88 -26.25
N PRO A 354 11.66 -17.04 -26.91
CA PRO A 354 12.08 -18.33 -27.45
C PRO A 354 12.14 -19.38 -26.33
N TRP A 355 11.88 -20.64 -26.68
CA TRP A 355 11.78 -21.75 -25.72
C TRP A 355 12.93 -21.80 -24.70
N GLU A 356 14.18 -21.71 -25.15
CA GLU A 356 15.35 -21.79 -24.25
C GLU A 356 15.37 -20.69 -23.18
N SER A 357 15.07 -19.45 -23.59
CA SER A 357 15.00 -18.30 -22.69
C SER A 357 13.77 -18.36 -21.79
N PHE A 358 12.66 -18.82 -22.34
CA PHE A 358 11.40 -19.00 -21.61
C PHE A 358 11.52 -20.07 -20.52
N TRP A 359 12.08 -21.23 -20.87
CA TRP A 359 12.29 -22.34 -19.95
C TRP A 359 13.25 -21.95 -18.83
N SER A 360 14.34 -21.24 -19.17
CA SER A 360 15.26 -20.67 -18.18
C SER A 360 14.56 -19.71 -17.20
N ALA A 361 13.67 -18.86 -17.72
CA ALA A 361 12.87 -17.94 -16.89
C ALA A 361 11.90 -18.71 -15.98
N PHE A 362 11.18 -19.70 -16.53
CA PHE A 362 10.27 -20.55 -15.76
C PHE A 362 11.00 -21.28 -14.63
N GLN A 363 12.14 -21.92 -14.92
CA GLN A 363 12.94 -22.62 -13.92
C GLN A 363 13.41 -21.67 -12.81
N TYR A 364 13.84 -20.46 -13.17
CA TYR A 364 14.25 -19.45 -12.21
C TYR A 364 13.12 -19.10 -11.22
N TYR A 365 11.89 -18.93 -11.72
CA TYR A 365 10.75 -18.61 -10.85
C TYR A 365 10.28 -19.82 -10.03
N ALA A 366 10.25 -21.02 -10.62
CA ALA A 366 9.77 -22.24 -9.96
C ALA A 366 10.75 -22.82 -8.92
N PHE A 367 12.05 -22.78 -9.20
CA PHE A 367 13.08 -23.45 -8.38
C PHE A 367 14.04 -22.49 -7.67
N GLY A 368 14.00 -21.19 -7.98
CA GLY A 368 14.91 -20.20 -7.41
C GLY A 368 16.32 -20.24 -7.99
N THR A 369 17.29 -19.62 -7.30
CA THR A 369 18.68 -19.42 -7.77
C THR A 369 19.60 -20.61 -7.54
N THR A 370 19.25 -21.54 -6.65
CA THR A 370 20.10 -22.68 -6.26
C THR A 370 19.97 -23.89 -7.18
N GLY A 371 19.08 -23.84 -8.18
CA GLY A 371 18.82 -24.93 -9.11
C GLY A 371 18.21 -26.18 -8.43
N PRO A 372 17.86 -27.20 -9.22
CA PRO A 372 17.28 -28.45 -8.70
C PRO A 372 18.38 -29.38 -8.15
N VAL A 373 18.48 -29.54 -6.82
CA VAL A 373 19.56 -30.32 -6.15
C VAL A 373 19.12 -31.71 -5.59
N ALA A 374 18.14 -32.41 -6.20
CA ALA A 374 17.68 -33.72 -5.69
C ALA A 374 16.96 -34.58 -6.75
N GLU A 375 16.87 -35.90 -6.57
CA GLU A 375 16.18 -36.85 -7.49
C GLU A 375 14.68 -36.54 -7.66
N ASN A 376 13.98 -36.12 -6.58
CA ASN A 376 12.59 -35.65 -6.64
C ASN A 376 12.42 -34.43 -7.57
N ASN A 377 13.49 -33.66 -7.82
CA ASN A 377 13.44 -32.53 -8.73
C ASN A 377 13.38 -32.96 -10.20
N GLN A 378 13.76 -34.19 -10.55
CA GLN A 378 13.71 -34.63 -11.95
C GLN A 378 12.27 -34.89 -12.41
N THR A 379 11.42 -35.49 -11.57
CA THR A 379 9.98 -35.61 -11.87
C THR A 379 9.28 -34.25 -11.86
N LEU A 380 9.63 -33.36 -10.91
CA LEU A 380 9.11 -31.99 -10.90
C LEU A 380 9.53 -31.22 -12.15
N LEU A 381 10.77 -31.38 -12.63
CA LEU A 381 11.23 -30.78 -13.88
C LEU A 381 10.40 -31.25 -15.08
N LEU A 382 10.10 -32.56 -15.18
CA LEU A 382 9.26 -33.10 -16.26
C LEU A 382 7.83 -32.55 -16.22
N ILE A 383 7.23 -32.44 -15.03
CA ILE A 383 5.90 -31.84 -14.88
C ILE A 383 5.96 -30.34 -15.19
N GLY A 384 6.99 -29.65 -14.68
CA GLY A 384 7.23 -28.24 -14.93
C GLY A 384 7.40 -27.93 -16.41
N GLU A 385 8.07 -28.80 -17.16
CA GLU A 385 8.24 -28.66 -18.61
C GLU A 385 6.90 -28.77 -19.33
N GLN A 386 6.04 -29.70 -18.91
CA GLN A 386 4.68 -29.82 -19.45
C GLN A 386 3.83 -28.59 -19.14
N ILE A 387 3.94 -28.05 -17.92
CA ILE A 387 3.27 -26.80 -17.56
C ILE A 387 3.81 -25.65 -18.42
N ALA A 388 5.13 -25.51 -18.54
CA ALA A 388 5.77 -24.43 -19.31
C ALA A 388 5.39 -24.45 -20.80
N LYS A 389 5.25 -25.64 -21.40
CA LYS A 389 4.76 -25.77 -22.79
C LYS A 389 3.36 -25.21 -23.00
N LYS A 390 2.52 -25.16 -21.95
CA LYS A 390 1.18 -24.57 -21.99
C LYS A 390 1.17 -23.04 -21.81
N LEU A 391 2.31 -22.36 -21.67
CA LEU A 391 2.38 -20.92 -21.32
C LEU A 391 2.80 -19.99 -22.47
N ASP A 392 2.92 -20.53 -23.69
CA ASP A 392 3.13 -19.79 -24.95
C ASP A 392 4.28 -18.77 -24.94
N GLY A 393 5.34 -19.02 -24.17
CA GLY A 393 6.52 -18.15 -24.15
C GLY A 393 6.32 -16.82 -23.42
N LEU A 394 5.22 -16.63 -22.67
CA LEU A 394 4.89 -15.35 -22.01
C LEU A 394 5.61 -15.19 -20.66
N PRO A 395 6.56 -14.24 -20.49
CA PRO A 395 7.33 -14.09 -19.24
C PRO A 395 6.47 -13.91 -17.99
N LEU A 396 5.36 -13.17 -18.09
CA LEU A 396 4.45 -12.99 -16.96
C LEU A 396 3.78 -14.30 -16.55
N ALA A 397 3.41 -15.16 -17.51
CA ALA A 397 2.83 -16.46 -17.24
C ALA A 397 3.85 -17.38 -16.54
N ALA A 398 5.10 -17.39 -17.01
CA ALA A 398 6.19 -18.10 -16.34
C ALA A 398 6.41 -17.61 -14.90
N LYS A 399 6.32 -16.30 -14.67
CA LYS A 399 6.47 -15.73 -13.32
C LYS A 399 5.32 -16.12 -12.38
N VAL A 400 4.07 -16.00 -12.85
CA VAL A 400 2.87 -16.37 -12.06
C VAL A 400 2.90 -17.86 -11.72
N MET A 401 3.04 -18.72 -12.73
CA MET A 401 3.03 -20.17 -12.52
C MET A 401 4.28 -20.65 -11.77
N GLY A 402 5.46 -20.12 -12.09
CA GLY A 402 6.68 -20.44 -11.37
C GLY A 402 6.58 -20.09 -9.89
N ASN A 403 6.10 -18.90 -9.53
CA ASN A 403 5.93 -18.52 -8.13
C ASN A 403 4.88 -19.37 -7.40
N LEU A 404 3.78 -19.75 -8.07
CA LEU A 404 2.79 -20.69 -7.52
C LEU A 404 3.41 -22.06 -7.25
N LEU A 405 4.17 -22.59 -8.20
CA LEU A 405 4.81 -23.89 -8.08
C LEU A 405 5.92 -23.89 -7.00
N ARG A 406 6.59 -22.75 -6.82
CA ARG A 406 7.59 -22.55 -5.77
C ARG A 406 7.02 -22.62 -4.36
N SER A 407 5.73 -22.31 -4.14
CA SER A 407 5.11 -22.54 -2.82
C SER A 407 4.62 -23.97 -2.63
N ARG A 408 4.77 -24.86 -3.63
CA ARG A 408 4.16 -26.19 -3.69
C ARG A 408 5.19 -27.26 -4.09
N PHE A 409 6.11 -27.68 -3.21
CA PHE A 409 7.21 -28.57 -3.62
C PHE A 409 6.88 -30.06 -3.82
N THR A 410 5.60 -30.47 -3.78
CA THR A 410 5.24 -31.89 -3.93
C THR A 410 4.80 -32.25 -5.35
N ILE A 411 5.18 -33.45 -5.81
CA ILE A 411 4.81 -33.99 -7.13
C ILE A 411 3.28 -33.99 -7.32
N HIS A 412 2.54 -34.37 -6.27
CA HIS A 412 1.08 -34.39 -6.31
C HIS A 412 0.47 -33.00 -6.55
N GLN A 413 0.99 -31.97 -5.88
CA GLN A 413 0.50 -30.59 -6.06
C GLN A 413 0.80 -30.07 -7.47
N TRP A 414 1.99 -30.35 -8.02
CA TRP A 414 2.32 -29.97 -9.40
C TRP A 414 1.45 -30.70 -10.44
N ARG A 415 1.14 -31.98 -10.23
CA ARG A 415 0.22 -32.73 -11.10
C ARG A 415 -1.19 -32.17 -11.05
N SER A 416 -1.71 -31.88 -9.85
CA SER A 416 -3.03 -31.25 -9.70
C SER A 416 -3.12 -29.92 -10.44
N ILE A 417 -2.05 -29.12 -10.42
CA ILE A 417 -1.98 -27.89 -11.22
C ILE A 417 -1.99 -28.20 -12.72
N LEU A 418 -1.21 -29.17 -13.18
CA LEU A 418 -1.14 -29.57 -14.60
C LEU A 418 -2.50 -30.08 -15.14
N GLU A 419 -3.29 -30.71 -14.28
CA GLU A 419 -4.59 -31.36 -14.57
C GLU A 419 -5.80 -30.45 -14.29
N SER A 420 -5.61 -29.17 -13.98
CA SER A 420 -6.69 -28.24 -13.61
C SER A 420 -7.69 -27.95 -14.75
N ASP A 421 -8.98 -27.95 -14.45
CA ASP A 421 -10.06 -27.61 -15.40
C ASP A 421 -9.93 -26.19 -16.01
N TRP A 422 -9.14 -25.30 -15.39
CA TRP A 422 -8.91 -23.97 -15.95
C TRP A 422 -8.17 -24.00 -17.29
N TRP A 423 -7.36 -25.02 -17.56
CA TRP A 423 -6.67 -25.15 -18.85
C TRP A 423 -7.66 -25.24 -20.02
N ASP A 424 -8.85 -25.80 -19.78
CA ASP A 424 -9.88 -25.99 -20.80
C ASP A 424 -10.63 -24.70 -21.13
N LEU A 425 -10.46 -23.65 -20.32
CA LEU A 425 -11.00 -22.31 -20.58
C LEU A 425 -10.10 -21.47 -21.50
N SER A 426 -8.96 -22.01 -21.96
CA SER A 426 -7.99 -21.30 -22.82
C SER A 426 -8.55 -20.90 -24.19
N GLU A 427 -9.53 -21.63 -24.72
CA GLU A 427 -10.21 -21.28 -25.98
C GLU A 427 -11.25 -20.15 -25.80
N VAL A 428 -11.71 -19.89 -24.56
CA VAL A 428 -12.84 -19.00 -24.23
C VAL A 428 -12.40 -17.72 -23.50
N LEU A 429 -11.31 -17.79 -22.73
CA LEU A 429 -10.70 -16.68 -22.00
C LEU A 429 -9.36 -16.27 -22.62
N CYS A 430 -9.02 -14.98 -22.61
CA CYS A 430 -7.76 -14.48 -23.21
C CYS A 430 -6.51 -15.16 -22.63
N GLU A 431 -5.53 -15.39 -23.51
CA GLU A 431 -4.21 -16.04 -23.37
C GLU A 431 -3.68 -16.39 -21.96
N ILE A 432 -3.71 -15.50 -20.95
CA ILE A 432 -3.11 -15.75 -19.61
C ILE A 432 -4.15 -16.06 -18.52
N LEU A 433 -5.43 -15.74 -18.73
CA LEU A 433 -6.49 -15.83 -17.71
C LEU A 433 -6.62 -17.22 -17.04
N PRO A 434 -6.57 -18.35 -17.79
CA PRO A 434 -6.50 -19.70 -17.20
C PRO A 434 -5.46 -19.86 -16.09
N TYR A 435 -4.21 -19.42 -16.33
CA TYR A 435 -3.09 -19.58 -15.40
C TYR A 435 -3.30 -18.78 -14.11
N MET A 436 -3.92 -17.61 -14.25
CA MET A 436 -4.24 -16.73 -13.12
C MET A 436 -5.41 -17.29 -12.30
N GLY A 437 -6.37 -17.93 -12.97
CA GLY A 437 -7.47 -18.64 -12.32
C GLY A 437 -6.98 -19.78 -11.43
N ILE A 438 -5.98 -20.54 -11.87
CA ILE A 438 -5.34 -21.59 -11.06
C ILE A 438 -4.68 -20.99 -9.81
N SER A 439 -3.86 -19.93 -9.98
CA SER A 439 -3.23 -19.24 -8.84
C SER A 439 -4.26 -18.65 -7.87
N TYR A 440 -5.41 -18.21 -8.40
CA TYR A 440 -6.52 -17.66 -7.63
C TYR A 440 -7.28 -18.73 -6.83
N GLN A 441 -7.54 -19.91 -7.42
CA GLN A 441 -8.13 -21.04 -6.70
C GLN A 441 -7.24 -21.53 -5.55
N ASP A 442 -5.95 -21.26 -5.58
CA ASP A 442 -5.06 -21.64 -4.49
C ASP A 442 -5.11 -20.67 -3.29
N LEU A 443 -5.75 -19.50 -3.45
CA LEU A 443 -5.95 -18.53 -2.36
C LEU A 443 -7.05 -18.99 -1.40
N GLN A 444 -6.94 -18.61 -0.13
CA GLN A 444 -8.02 -18.76 0.84
C GLN A 444 -9.21 -17.84 0.50
N PRO A 445 -10.46 -18.19 0.87
CA PRO A 445 -11.66 -17.39 0.55
C PRO A 445 -11.55 -15.90 0.89
N ARG A 446 -10.95 -15.53 2.03
CA ARG A 446 -10.77 -14.12 2.40
C ARG A 446 -9.78 -13.38 1.50
N GLN A 447 -8.69 -14.05 1.10
CA GLN A 447 -7.71 -13.48 0.18
C GLN A 447 -8.32 -13.26 -1.20
N ARG A 448 -9.14 -14.22 -1.65
CA ARG A 448 -9.95 -14.12 -2.86
C ARG A 448 -10.91 -12.94 -2.80
N GLN A 449 -11.54 -12.70 -1.65
CA GLN A 449 -12.42 -11.55 -1.45
C GLN A 449 -11.65 -10.22 -1.49
N CYS A 450 -10.52 -10.11 -0.78
CA CYS A 450 -9.64 -8.95 -0.83
C CYS A 450 -9.18 -8.63 -2.27
N PHE A 451 -8.83 -9.67 -3.02
CA PHE A 451 -8.48 -9.59 -4.44
C PHE A 451 -9.66 -9.15 -5.32
N ALA A 452 -10.83 -9.75 -5.14
CA ALA A 452 -12.05 -9.43 -5.88
C ALA A 452 -12.47 -7.97 -5.68
N PHE A 453 -12.30 -7.43 -4.46
CA PHE A 453 -12.53 -6.01 -4.18
C PHE A 453 -11.65 -5.08 -5.04
N CYS A 454 -10.44 -5.49 -5.39
CA CYS A 454 -9.53 -4.66 -6.20
C CYS A 454 -10.02 -4.43 -7.64
N SER A 455 -11.07 -5.13 -8.10
CA SER A 455 -11.63 -4.95 -9.44
C SER A 455 -12.26 -3.57 -9.68
N ILE A 456 -12.66 -2.87 -8.61
CA ILE A 456 -13.31 -1.55 -8.69
C ILE A 456 -12.34 -0.41 -9.04
N PHE A 457 -11.05 -0.54 -8.72
CA PHE A 457 -10.05 0.47 -9.07
C PHE A 457 -9.91 0.58 -10.58
N PRO A 458 -9.42 1.66 -11.22
CA PRO A 458 -9.22 1.75 -12.67
C PRO A 458 -7.95 1.05 -13.17
N GLY A 459 -7.85 0.82 -14.49
CA GLY A 459 -6.66 0.19 -15.09
C GLY A 459 -5.42 1.05 -14.87
N ASN A 460 -4.25 0.43 -14.70
CA ASN A 460 -2.99 1.10 -14.32
C ASN A 460 -3.05 1.89 -13.00
N TYR A 461 -3.99 1.60 -12.10
CA TYR A 461 -4.02 2.25 -10.78
C TYR A 461 -2.76 1.91 -9.97
N LEU A 462 -2.20 2.94 -9.32
CA LEU A 462 -1.06 2.82 -8.41
C LEU A 462 -1.57 2.61 -6.99
N PHE A 463 -1.51 1.37 -6.52
CA PHE A 463 -1.91 0.98 -5.18
C PHE A 463 -0.85 1.39 -4.15
N ASP A 464 -1.33 2.08 -3.12
CA ASP A 464 -0.63 2.23 -1.86
C ASP A 464 -1.05 1.07 -0.94
N LYS A 465 -0.08 0.35 -0.38
CA LYS A 465 -0.32 -0.88 0.40
C LYS A 465 -1.21 -0.58 1.61
N ASP A 466 -0.81 0.39 2.41
CA ASP A 466 -1.46 0.69 3.69
C ASP A 466 -2.86 1.24 3.47
N ARG A 467 -3.05 2.08 2.44
CA ARG A 467 -4.38 2.54 2.04
C ARG A 467 -5.32 1.38 1.66
N LEU A 468 -4.86 0.43 0.84
CA LEU A 468 -5.70 -0.71 0.43
C LEU A 468 -6.00 -1.63 1.62
N VAL A 469 -5.01 -1.90 2.48
CA VAL A 469 -5.20 -2.66 3.71
C VAL A 469 -6.21 -1.98 4.63
N ASN A 470 -6.16 -0.65 4.79
CA ASN A 470 -7.13 0.11 5.56
C ASN A 470 -8.56 0.00 4.99
N MET A 471 -8.71 -0.08 3.67
CA MET A 471 -10.01 -0.36 3.04
C MET A 471 -10.51 -1.77 3.35
N TRP A 472 -9.63 -2.78 3.28
CA TRP A 472 -9.98 -4.17 3.64
C TRP A 472 -10.37 -4.30 5.12
N ILE A 473 -9.63 -3.66 6.03
CA ILE A 473 -9.97 -3.59 7.46
C ILE A 473 -11.31 -2.90 7.67
N SER A 474 -11.59 -1.82 6.93
CA SER A 474 -12.86 -1.09 7.03
C SER A 474 -14.05 -1.92 6.57
N HIS A 475 -13.84 -2.94 5.75
CA HIS A 475 -14.86 -3.89 5.33
C HIS A 475 -14.97 -5.14 6.21
N ASP A 476 -14.14 -5.28 7.25
CA ASP A 476 -13.99 -6.50 8.05
C ASP A 476 -13.50 -7.70 7.22
N PHE A 477 -12.72 -7.48 6.15
CA PHE A 477 -12.13 -8.59 5.39
C PHE A 477 -10.92 -9.22 6.09
N ILE A 478 -10.35 -8.50 7.06
CA ILE A 478 -9.20 -8.93 7.87
C ILE A 478 -9.69 -9.20 9.29
N GLU A 479 -9.37 -10.37 9.83
CA GLU A 479 -9.73 -10.78 11.19
C GLU A 479 -8.54 -10.71 12.15
N GLN A 480 -8.84 -10.52 13.43
CA GLN A 480 -7.83 -10.64 14.49
C GLN A 480 -7.47 -12.12 14.66
N SER A 481 -6.17 -12.40 14.80
CA SER A 481 -5.70 -13.75 15.11
C SER A 481 -6.17 -14.18 16.50
N GLU A 482 -6.58 -15.44 16.66
CA GLU A 482 -6.92 -16.06 17.95
C GLU A 482 -5.82 -15.90 19.01
N SER A 483 -4.56 -15.90 18.58
CA SER A 483 -3.43 -15.47 19.40
C SER A 483 -3.45 -13.94 19.55
N GLY A 484 -4.21 -13.42 20.52
CA GLY A 484 -4.28 -11.99 20.81
C GLY A 484 -2.89 -11.37 20.89
N GLY A 485 -2.57 -10.43 19.99
CA GLY A 485 -1.27 -9.77 19.95
C GLY A 485 -0.83 -9.20 18.60
N THR A 486 -1.40 -9.67 17.49
CA THR A 486 -1.09 -9.15 16.14
C THR A 486 -2.13 -8.08 15.73
N ARG A 487 -1.69 -6.92 15.24
CA ARG A 487 -2.61 -5.87 14.78
C ARG A 487 -3.25 -6.26 13.45
N LEU A 488 -4.43 -5.70 13.17
CA LEU A 488 -5.14 -5.96 11.91
C LEU A 488 -4.34 -5.50 10.69
N GLU A 489 -3.60 -4.41 10.84
CA GLU A 489 -2.70 -3.86 9.83
C GLU A 489 -1.55 -4.82 9.51
N ASP A 490 -1.02 -5.52 10.52
CA ASP A 490 0.03 -6.52 10.35
C ASP A 490 -0.50 -7.78 9.63
N VAL A 491 -1.72 -8.23 9.96
CA VAL A 491 -2.39 -9.36 9.27
C VAL A 491 -2.71 -8.99 7.82
N GLY A 492 -3.31 -7.82 7.59
CA GLY A 492 -3.64 -7.32 6.26
C GLY A 492 -2.40 -7.07 5.40
N GLY A 493 -1.33 -6.57 6.02
CA GLY A 493 -0.03 -6.39 5.37
C GLY A 493 0.58 -7.71 4.89
N LYS A 494 0.51 -8.77 5.70
CA LYS A 494 0.95 -10.12 5.30
C LYS A 494 0.11 -10.68 4.16
N LEU A 495 -1.22 -10.50 4.20
CA LEU A 495 -2.12 -10.89 3.12
C LEU A 495 -1.75 -10.19 1.80
N PHE A 496 -1.52 -8.88 1.86
CA PHE A 496 -1.09 -8.10 0.69
C PHE A 496 0.24 -8.63 0.14
N ASP A 497 1.22 -8.87 1.02
CA ASP A 497 2.54 -9.38 0.62
C ASP A 497 2.44 -10.77 -0.04
N GLU A 498 1.50 -11.62 0.39
CA GLU A 498 1.24 -12.89 -0.28
C GLU A 498 0.69 -12.70 -1.71
N LEU A 499 -0.24 -11.76 -1.91
CA LEU A 499 -0.73 -11.42 -3.25
C LEU A 499 0.39 -10.87 -4.15
N VAL A 500 1.34 -10.10 -3.59
CA VAL A 500 2.55 -9.66 -4.30
C VAL A 500 3.45 -10.85 -4.65
N GLN A 501 3.69 -11.76 -3.71
CA GLN A 501 4.51 -12.96 -3.94
C GLN A 501 3.92 -13.85 -5.06
N ARG A 502 2.61 -13.98 -5.10
CA ARG A 502 1.86 -14.70 -6.15
C ARG A 502 1.70 -13.90 -7.46
N SER A 503 2.33 -12.73 -7.57
CA SER A 503 2.33 -11.84 -8.75
C SER A 503 0.95 -11.27 -9.14
N PHE A 504 -0.03 -11.25 -8.23
CA PHE A 504 -1.27 -10.50 -8.43
C PHE A 504 -1.04 -8.99 -8.37
N PHE A 505 -0.08 -8.56 -7.55
CA PHE A 505 0.46 -7.21 -7.53
C PHE A 505 1.93 -7.20 -7.93
N GLN A 506 2.34 -6.14 -8.61
CA GLN A 506 3.73 -5.90 -9.00
C GLN A 506 4.21 -4.59 -8.40
N ALA A 507 5.33 -4.61 -7.69
CA ALA A 507 5.93 -3.39 -7.17
C ALA A 507 6.31 -2.45 -8.34
N THR A 508 6.07 -1.16 -8.17
CA THR A 508 6.56 -0.12 -9.09
C THR A 508 8.08 -0.05 -9.06
N PHE A 509 8.67 0.65 -10.03
CA PHE A 509 10.14 0.76 -10.14
C PHE A 509 10.80 1.32 -8.87
N ASP A 510 10.14 2.25 -8.17
CA ASP A 510 10.61 2.86 -6.92
C ASP A 510 10.35 1.99 -5.68
N LYS A 511 9.69 0.84 -5.87
CA LYS A 511 9.28 -0.12 -4.82
C LYS A 511 8.39 0.50 -3.73
N ARG A 512 7.74 1.65 -4.01
CA ARG A 512 6.87 2.35 -3.04
C ARG A 512 5.40 2.05 -3.25
N ARG A 513 4.98 1.77 -4.48
CA ARG A 513 3.59 1.49 -4.85
C ARG A 513 3.52 0.18 -5.61
N TYR A 514 2.31 -0.22 -5.94
CA TYR A 514 2.04 -1.47 -6.65
C TYR A 514 1.09 -1.24 -7.81
N THR A 515 1.24 -2.03 -8.87
CA THR A 515 0.29 -2.09 -9.99
C THR A 515 -0.36 -3.46 -10.02
N MET A 516 -1.62 -3.48 -10.45
CA MET A 516 -2.32 -4.71 -10.82
C MET A 516 -2.35 -4.78 -12.35
N HIS A 517 -1.75 -5.81 -12.92
CA HIS A 517 -1.68 -5.99 -14.37
C HIS A 517 -3.09 -6.21 -14.96
N ASP A 518 -3.35 -5.74 -16.18
CA ASP A 518 -4.70 -5.71 -16.76
C ASP A 518 -5.37 -7.09 -16.83
N LEU A 519 -4.60 -8.16 -17.05
CA LEU A 519 -5.12 -9.53 -17.05
C LEU A 519 -5.49 -10.02 -15.64
N VAL A 520 -4.70 -9.64 -14.62
CA VAL A 520 -5.04 -9.88 -13.20
C VAL A 520 -6.37 -9.22 -12.89
N ARG A 521 -6.50 -7.97 -13.32
CA ARG A 521 -7.69 -7.15 -13.12
C ARG A 521 -8.89 -7.75 -13.85
N ALA A 522 -8.73 -8.26 -15.07
CA ALA A 522 -9.80 -8.92 -15.81
C ALA A 522 -10.34 -10.14 -15.05
N LEU A 523 -9.44 -10.93 -14.45
CA LEU A 523 -9.84 -12.02 -13.54
C LEU A 523 -10.62 -11.47 -12.34
N ALA A 524 -10.09 -10.44 -11.65
CA ALA A 524 -10.75 -9.80 -10.52
C ALA A 524 -12.18 -9.33 -10.87
N ILE A 525 -12.37 -8.73 -12.06
CA ILE A 525 -13.69 -8.31 -12.56
C ILE A 525 -14.63 -9.51 -12.76
N GLY A 526 -14.13 -10.60 -13.34
CA GLY A 526 -14.93 -11.82 -13.57
C GLY A 526 -15.46 -12.40 -12.26
N VAL A 527 -14.55 -12.65 -11.32
CA VAL A 527 -14.86 -13.27 -10.02
C VAL A 527 -15.69 -12.37 -9.09
N SER A 528 -15.66 -11.04 -9.30
CA SER A 528 -16.37 -10.06 -8.47
C SER A 528 -17.66 -9.51 -9.11
N SER A 529 -18.06 -10.04 -10.27
CA SER A 529 -19.02 -9.41 -11.20
C SER A 529 -20.43 -9.15 -10.64
N TYR A 530 -20.76 -9.65 -9.44
CA TYR A 530 -22.07 -9.46 -8.80
C TYR A 530 -22.06 -8.42 -7.67
N GLU A 531 -20.90 -8.08 -7.11
CA GLU A 531 -20.78 -7.18 -5.95
C GLU A 531 -19.91 -5.94 -6.20
N CYS A 532 -18.91 -6.03 -7.10
CA CYS A 532 -17.93 -4.98 -7.35
C CYS A 532 -18.05 -4.42 -8.77
N PHE A 533 -18.20 -3.11 -8.90
CA PHE A 533 -18.40 -2.45 -10.19
C PHE A 533 -17.56 -1.17 -10.31
N LEU A 534 -16.89 -1.04 -11.47
CA LEU A 534 -16.35 0.24 -11.93
C LEU A 534 -17.30 0.81 -12.99
N HIS A 535 -18.07 1.83 -12.62
CA HIS A 535 -19.00 2.49 -13.52
C HIS A 535 -18.32 3.60 -14.33
N LYS A 536 -18.48 3.53 -15.64
CA LYS A 536 -17.97 4.46 -16.66
C LYS A 536 -19.08 4.87 -17.62
N GLU A 537 -18.88 5.94 -18.38
CA GLU A 537 -19.82 6.44 -19.39
C GLU A 537 -20.42 5.35 -20.30
N THR A 538 -19.63 4.38 -20.76
CA THR A 538 -20.07 3.31 -21.66
C THR A 538 -20.74 2.11 -20.96
N SER A 539 -21.02 2.20 -19.66
CA SER A 539 -21.52 1.08 -18.85
C SER A 539 -23.01 0.86 -19.08
N ARG A 540 -23.36 -0.10 -19.95
CA ARG A 540 -24.76 -0.37 -20.34
C ARG A 540 -25.53 -1.31 -19.40
N ARG A 541 -24.91 -1.82 -18.33
CA ARG A 541 -25.55 -2.71 -17.35
C ARG A 541 -25.13 -2.34 -15.95
N ALA A 542 -26.10 -2.27 -15.06
CA ALA A 542 -25.85 -2.06 -13.65
C ALA A 542 -26.64 -3.06 -12.84
N SER A 543 -25.96 -3.70 -11.90
CA SER A 543 -26.62 -4.60 -10.99
C SER A 543 -27.16 -3.82 -9.79
N PRO A 544 -28.45 -3.95 -9.43
CA PRO A 544 -28.97 -3.41 -8.17
C PRO A 544 -28.35 -4.09 -6.93
N THR A 545 -27.65 -5.22 -7.12
CA THR A 545 -26.94 -5.98 -6.08
C THR A 545 -25.54 -5.44 -5.78
N ALA A 546 -25.08 -4.42 -6.51
CA ALA A 546 -23.76 -3.82 -6.30
C ALA A 546 -23.57 -3.37 -4.85
N ARG A 547 -22.44 -3.75 -4.26
CA ARG A 547 -22.02 -3.37 -2.90
C ARG A 547 -20.81 -2.46 -2.93
N HIS A 548 -19.89 -2.67 -3.86
CA HIS A 548 -18.69 -1.88 -4.01
C HIS A 548 -18.70 -1.18 -5.36
N LEU A 549 -18.69 0.15 -5.34
CA LEU A 549 -18.80 0.95 -6.54
C LEU A 549 -17.64 1.94 -6.62
N ALA A 550 -17.00 1.97 -7.77
CA ALA A 550 -16.14 3.06 -8.18
C ALA A 550 -16.78 3.79 -9.36
N LEU A 551 -16.72 5.12 -9.33
CA LEU A 551 -17.18 5.98 -10.41
C LEU A 551 -15.98 6.59 -11.11
N GLN A 552 -15.87 6.35 -12.42
CA GLN A 552 -14.94 7.07 -13.27
C GLN A 552 -15.62 8.36 -13.75
N VAL A 553 -15.46 9.43 -12.98
CA VAL A 553 -16.09 10.73 -13.23
C VAL A 553 -15.50 11.42 -14.46
N SER A 554 -16.39 11.91 -15.33
CA SER A 554 -16.12 12.76 -16.48
C SER A 554 -17.30 13.71 -16.70
N ASN A 555 -17.11 14.78 -17.49
CA ASN A 555 -18.18 15.72 -17.83
C ASN A 555 -19.32 15.10 -18.67
N GLN A 556 -19.14 13.86 -19.16
CA GLN A 556 -20.12 13.12 -19.98
C GLN A 556 -20.83 12.01 -19.19
N LEU A 557 -20.58 11.89 -17.88
CA LEU A 557 -21.14 10.81 -17.08
C LEU A 557 -22.66 10.96 -16.95
N HIS A 558 -23.41 9.92 -17.32
CA HIS A 558 -24.86 9.87 -17.18
C HIS A 558 -25.29 9.69 -15.73
N ILE A 559 -25.22 10.80 -14.99
CA ILE A 559 -25.50 10.91 -13.56
C ILE A 559 -26.83 10.26 -13.12
N HIS A 560 -27.89 10.40 -13.91
CA HIS A 560 -29.22 9.88 -13.54
C HIS A 560 -29.28 8.37 -13.38
N GLU A 561 -28.37 7.65 -14.03
CA GLU A 561 -28.29 6.21 -13.90
C GLU A 561 -27.81 5.78 -12.50
N LEU A 562 -27.06 6.62 -11.77
CA LEU A 562 -26.43 6.24 -10.50
C LEU A 562 -27.44 5.99 -9.36
N ASN A 563 -28.65 6.54 -9.46
CA ASN A 563 -29.74 6.33 -8.49
C ASN A 563 -30.22 4.87 -8.38
N LYS A 564 -29.79 3.98 -9.30
CA LYS A 564 -30.12 2.55 -9.27
C LYS A 564 -29.37 1.76 -8.19
N TYR A 565 -28.27 2.29 -7.68
CA TYR A 565 -27.48 1.64 -6.62
C TYR A 565 -28.04 2.00 -5.24
N LYS A 566 -28.58 1.01 -4.53
CA LYS A 566 -29.34 1.24 -3.28
C LYS A 566 -28.71 0.65 -2.01
N ASN A 567 -27.66 -0.16 -2.15
CA ASN A 567 -27.12 -0.95 -1.04
C ASN A 567 -25.58 -0.91 -0.98
N LEU A 568 -25.01 0.25 -1.27
CA LEU A 568 -23.57 0.41 -1.37
C LEU A 568 -22.90 0.35 0.02
N ARG A 569 -21.73 -0.28 0.05
CA ARG A 569 -20.76 -0.31 1.13
C ARG A 569 -19.50 0.48 0.78
N THR A 570 -19.22 0.68 -0.51
CA THR A 570 -18.09 1.47 -0.99
C THR A 570 -18.51 2.42 -2.10
N ILE A 571 -18.01 3.65 -2.03
CA ILE A 571 -18.01 4.61 -3.13
C ILE A 571 -16.59 5.17 -3.29
N LEU A 572 -15.96 4.93 -4.43
CA LEU A 572 -14.69 5.56 -4.80
C LEU A 572 -14.89 6.46 -6.03
N LEU A 573 -14.30 7.65 -6.03
CA LEU A 573 -14.30 8.52 -7.19
C LEU A 573 -12.93 8.57 -7.84
N PHE A 574 -12.90 8.41 -9.16
CA PHE A 574 -11.70 8.54 -9.99
C PHE A 574 -11.97 9.49 -11.15
N GLY A 575 -10.95 10.21 -11.60
CA GLY A 575 -11.06 11.12 -12.73
C GLY A 575 -11.26 12.56 -12.30
N HIS A 576 -11.82 13.37 -13.21
CA HIS A 576 -12.00 14.80 -13.04
C HIS A 576 -13.35 15.22 -13.61
N CYS A 577 -14.01 16.14 -12.93
CA CYS A 577 -15.29 16.68 -13.33
C CYS A 577 -15.40 18.12 -12.88
N ASP A 578 -15.84 18.98 -13.78
CA ASP A 578 -16.06 20.40 -13.53
C ASP A 578 -17.50 20.69 -13.09
N SER A 579 -18.42 19.76 -13.33
CA SER A 579 -19.83 19.91 -12.96
C SER A 579 -20.03 19.71 -11.46
N THR A 580 -20.72 20.64 -10.82
CA THR A 580 -21.12 20.53 -9.41
C THR A 580 -22.26 19.52 -9.19
N GLU A 581 -22.95 19.10 -10.25
CA GLU A 581 -24.06 18.13 -10.16
C GLU A 581 -23.60 16.80 -9.53
N ILE A 582 -22.34 16.41 -9.75
CA ILE A 582 -21.79 15.19 -9.15
C ILE A 582 -21.86 15.21 -7.61
N CYS A 583 -21.78 16.38 -6.98
CA CYS A 583 -21.88 16.52 -5.52
C CYS A 583 -23.27 16.13 -5.03
N ASP A 584 -24.33 16.58 -5.71
CA ASP A 584 -25.72 16.25 -5.34
C ASP A 584 -26.00 14.76 -5.54
N VAL A 585 -25.37 14.16 -6.54
CA VAL A 585 -25.52 12.74 -6.86
C VAL A 585 -24.86 11.86 -5.83
N VAL A 586 -23.62 12.22 -5.46
CA VAL A 586 -22.92 11.57 -4.37
C VAL A 586 -23.77 11.67 -3.10
N ASP A 587 -24.27 12.86 -2.75
CA ASP A 587 -25.10 13.03 -1.55
C ASP A 587 -26.39 12.18 -1.58
N ASN A 588 -27.06 12.11 -2.73
CA ASN A 588 -28.21 11.21 -2.92
C ASN A 588 -27.84 9.73 -2.75
N MET A 589 -26.68 9.30 -3.25
CA MET A 589 -26.18 7.94 -3.04
C MET A 589 -25.89 7.66 -1.57
N LEU A 590 -25.31 8.64 -0.84
CA LEU A 590 -25.10 8.54 0.61
C LEU A 590 -26.43 8.43 1.36
N ALA A 591 -27.45 9.19 0.96
CA ALA A 591 -28.78 9.14 1.56
C ALA A 591 -29.44 7.76 1.36
N ASN A 592 -29.27 7.16 0.19
CA ASN A 592 -29.84 5.85 -0.17
C ASN A 592 -29.09 4.68 0.47
N SER A 593 -27.78 4.79 0.67
CA SER A 593 -26.93 3.68 1.13
C SER A 593 -26.34 3.94 2.52
N ARG A 594 -27.11 3.63 3.57
CA ARG A 594 -26.65 3.81 4.97
C ARG A 594 -25.63 2.77 5.44
N SER A 595 -25.33 1.77 4.62
CA SER A 595 -24.36 0.69 4.92
C SER A 595 -22.93 1.01 4.44
N ILE A 596 -22.67 2.23 3.96
CA ILE A 596 -21.34 2.64 3.49
C ILE A 596 -20.30 2.53 4.62
N ARG A 597 -19.19 1.85 4.32
CA ARG A 597 -18.01 1.67 5.19
C ARG A 597 -16.78 2.40 4.66
N VAL A 598 -16.64 2.49 3.34
CA VAL A 598 -15.51 3.15 2.66
C VAL A 598 -16.04 4.23 1.71
N LEU A 599 -15.61 5.47 1.92
CA LEU A 599 -15.95 6.60 1.06
C LEU A 599 -14.68 7.36 0.67
N ASP A 600 -14.41 7.43 -0.62
CA ASP A 600 -13.27 8.17 -1.18
C ASP A 600 -13.79 9.25 -2.14
N LEU A 601 -13.71 10.50 -1.67
CA LEU A 601 -14.04 11.70 -2.42
C LEU A 601 -12.78 12.52 -2.74
N SER A 602 -11.59 11.91 -2.60
CA SER A 602 -10.34 12.60 -2.85
C SER A 602 -10.28 13.15 -4.27
N TYR A 603 -9.63 14.29 -4.44
CA TYR A 603 -9.47 14.99 -5.72
C TYR A 603 -10.76 15.48 -6.39
N LEU A 604 -11.91 15.42 -5.71
CA LEU A 604 -13.14 16.05 -6.21
C LEU A 604 -13.07 17.57 -5.96
N GLU A 605 -12.38 18.30 -6.83
CA GLU A 605 -12.13 19.75 -6.65
C GLU A 605 -13.41 20.60 -6.63
N VAL A 606 -14.48 20.16 -7.30
CA VAL A 606 -15.79 20.83 -7.28
C VAL A 606 -16.50 20.73 -5.93
N LEU A 607 -16.07 19.82 -5.05
CA LEU A 607 -16.63 19.65 -3.71
C LEU A 607 -16.13 20.77 -2.79
N THR A 608 -17.00 21.76 -2.56
CA THR A 608 -16.72 22.93 -1.71
C THR A 608 -17.31 22.83 -0.30
N ASN A 609 -18.27 21.94 -0.11
CA ASN A 609 -18.95 21.67 1.15
C ASN A 609 -18.98 20.16 1.43
N MET A 610 -19.02 19.80 2.71
CA MET A 610 -19.26 18.41 3.12
C MET A 610 -20.65 17.95 2.63
N PRO A 611 -20.78 16.72 2.08
CA PRO A 611 -22.09 16.14 1.76
C PRO A 611 -23.02 16.18 2.99
N ALA A 612 -24.28 16.54 2.79
CA ALA A 612 -25.22 16.75 3.89
C ALA A 612 -25.47 15.47 4.70
N HIS A 613 -25.46 14.31 4.03
CA HIS A 613 -25.78 13.02 4.65
C HIS A 613 -24.58 12.30 5.28
N ILE A 614 -23.37 12.86 5.21
CA ILE A 614 -22.14 12.20 5.69
C ILE A 614 -22.21 11.81 7.17
N SER A 615 -22.74 12.69 8.03
CA SER A 615 -22.84 12.48 9.47
C SER A 615 -23.84 11.38 9.85
N SER A 616 -24.72 11.00 8.92
CA SER A 616 -25.70 9.92 9.11
C SER A 616 -25.12 8.53 8.83
N LEU A 617 -23.95 8.44 8.20
CA LEU A 617 -23.28 7.19 7.84
C LEU A 617 -22.56 6.58 9.04
N LYS A 618 -23.34 6.02 9.97
CA LYS A 618 -22.81 5.47 11.22
C LYS A 618 -21.83 4.29 11.04
N LYS A 619 -21.87 3.62 9.89
CA LYS A 619 -20.99 2.50 9.55
C LYS A 619 -19.71 2.92 8.83
N LEU A 620 -19.54 4.21 8.53
CA LEU A 620 -18.37 4.71 7.83
C LEU A 620 -17.12 4.53 8.69
N ARG A 621 -16.11 3.87 8.14
CA ARG A 621 -14.83 3.55 8.80
C ARG A 621 -13.63 4.11 8.06
N PHE A 622 -13.69 4.23 6.73
CA PHE A 622 -12.68 4.89 5.92
C PHE A 622 -13.30 6.10 5.23
N PHE A 623 -12.67 7.26 5.40
CA PHE A 623 -13.09 8.48 4.71
C PHE A 623 -11.92 9.28 4.18
N ASP A 624 -11.93 9.56 2.88
CA ASP A 624 -10.92 10.39 2.22
C ASP A 624 -11.54 11.63 1.56
N LEU A 625 -11.06 12.80 1.97
CA LEU A 625 -11.37 14.13 1.43
C LEU A 625 -10.13 14.88 0.94
N SER A 626 -9.02 14.17 0.77
CA SER A 626 -7.74 14.77 0.41
C SER A 626 -7.84 15.52 -0.92
N PHE A 627 -7.21 16.69 -0.97
CA PHE A 627 -7.13 17.55 -2.15
C PHE A 627 -8.51 17.94 -2.75
N THR A 628 -9.53 18.05 -1.89
CA THR A 628 -10.80 18.70 -2.22
C THR A 628 -10.75 20.20 -1.89
N ARG A 629 -11.77 20.97 -2.31
CA ARG A 629 -11.89 22.40 -1.97
C ARG A 629 -12.87 22.64 -0.81
N VAL A 630 -13.06 21.64 0.06
CA VAL A 630 -14.01 21.73 1.18
C VAL A 630 -13.58 22.83 2.14
N ASN A 631 -14.46 23.81 2.34
CA ASN A 631 -14.13 25.01 3.09
C ASN A 631 -14.31 24.83 4.61
N ASN A 632 -15.37 24.13 5.00
CA ASN A 632 -15.79 23.95 6.39
C ASN A 632 -16.03 22.46 6.65
N LEU A 633 -15.08 21.82 7.31
CA LEU A 633 -15.26 20.46 7.79
C LEU A 633 -16.33 20.48 8.91
N ARG A 634 -17.27 19.54 8.84
CA ARG A 634 -18.31 19.33 9.85
C ARG A 634 -17.95 18.12 10.72
N ASN A 635 -18.83 17.75 11.64
CA ASN A 635 -18.64 16.54 12.46
C ASN A 635 -18.55 15.30 11.58
N PHE A 636 -17.54 14.48 11.87
CA PHE A 636 -17.33 13.18 11.24
C PHE A 636 -18.14 12.08 11.95
N PRO A 637 -18.48 10.98 11.27
CA PRO A 637 -19.04 9.80 11.91
C PRO A 637 -18.11 9.24 12.99
N CYS A 638 -18.68 8.79 14.11
CA CYS A 638 -17.91 8.37 15.29
C CYS A 638 -17.12 7.06 15.10
N ASN A 639 -17.48 6.23 14.11
CA ASN A 639 -16.87 4.92 13.89
C ASN A 639 -15.69 4.93 12.90
N LEU A 640 -15.16 6.10 12.56
CA LEU A 640 -14.02 6.20 11.65
C LEU A 640 -12.78 5.50 12.23
N HIS A 641 -12.15 4.67 11.41
CA HIS A 641 -10.85 4.02 11.64
C HIS A 641 -9.74 4.73 10.86
N ALA A 642 -10.03 5.25 9.67
CA ALA A 642 -9.07 5.95 8.82
C ALA A 642 -9.67 7.23 8.24
N LEU A 643 -8.97 8.35 8.42
CA LEU A 643 -9.37 9.67 7.93
C LEU A 643 -8.22 10.32 7.18
N TYR A 644 -8.46 10.67 5.90
CA TYR A 644 -7.49 11.31 5.02
C TYR A 644 -7.95 12.73 4.66
N LEU A 645 -7.11 13.71 4.97
CA LEU A 645 -7.35 15.16 4.84
C LEU A 645 -6.13 15.90 4.26
N ARG A 646 -5.29 15.23 3.45
CA ARG A 646 -4.10 15.88 2.85
C ARG A 646 -4.51 16.99 1.88
N GLY A 647 -3.73 18.07 1.80
CA GLY A 647 -4.07 19.22 0.96
C GLY A 647 -5.22 20.07 1.51
N TYR A 648 -5.64 19.84 2.76
CA TYR A 648 -6.54 20.74 3.46
C TYR A 648 -5.75 21.94 3.98
N THR A 649 -5.67 22.99 3.15
CA THR A 649 -4.79 24.15 3.38
C THR A 649 -5.36 25.21 4.33
N ARG A 650 -6.46 24.94 5.04
CA ARG A 650 -7.15 25.93 5.88
C ARG A 650 -6.75 25.85 7.35
N ASN A 651 -6.79 27.01 8.01
CA ASN A 651 -6.27 27.24 9.38
C ASN A 651 -7.06 26.57 10.53
N SER A 652 -7.96 25.61 10.26
CA SER A 652 -8.77 24.98 11.31
C SER A 652 -9.29 23.59 10.93
N ILE A 653 -8.89 22.58 11.70
CA ILE A 653 -9.55 21.26 11.71
C ILE A 653 -10.64 21.29 12.78
N PRO A 654 -11.83 20.69 12.57
CA PRO A 654 -12.85 20.63 13.60
C PRO A 654 -12.32 19.95 14.84
N GLN A 655 -12.56 20.54 16.01
CA GLN A 655 -12.18 19.94 17.29
C GLN A 655 -12.77 18.54 17.46
N SER A 656 -13.92 18.24 16.84
CA SER A 656 -14.56 16.93 16.89
C SER A 656 -13.70 15.78 16.37
N VAL A 657 -12.62 16.03 15.61
CA VAL A 657 -11.67 14.97 15.23
C VAL A 657 -11.11 14.25 16.46
N ASN A 658 -10.84 14.97 17.56
CA ASN A 658 -10.31 14.36 18.80
C ASN A 658 -11.31 13.44 19.52
N THR A 659 -12.58 13.40 19.09
CA THR A 659 -13.63 12.54 19.67
C THR A 659 -13.76 11.18 18.98
N LEU A 660 -13.00 10.97 17.89
CA LEU A 660 -13.04 9.74 17.09
C LEU A 660 -12.25 8.61 17.78
N ALA A 661 -12.81 8.03 18.82
CA ALA A 661 -12.12 7.06 19.69
C ALA A 661 -11.60 5.79 18.96
N ASN A 662 -12.21 5.41 17.84
CA ASN A 662 -11.82 4.25 17.03
C ASN A 662 -10.81 4.60 15.92
N LEU A 663 -10.38 5.87 15.81
CA LEU A 663 -9.50 6.32 14.75
C LEU A 663 -8.09 5.75 14.96
N ARG A 664 -7.62 5.02 13.96
CA ARG A 664 -6.29 4.39 13.91
C ARG A 664 -5.34 5.17 13.01
N HIS A 665 -5.86 5.71 11.92
CA HIS A 665 -5.06 6.38 10.89
C HIS A 665 -5.60 7.79 10.62
N LEU A 666 -4.75 8.79 10.77
CA LEU A 666 -5.06 10.20 10.49
C LEU A 666 -4.00 10.78 9.55
N TYR A 667 -4.33 10.92 8.28
CA TYR A 667 -3.43 11.47 7.28
C TYR A 667 -3.77 12.93 7.00
N VAL A 668 -2.99 13.82 7.58
CA VAL A 668 -3.22 15.27 7.46
C VAL A 668 -1.88 16.00 7.38
N ASP A 669 -1.86 17.18 6.78
CA ASP A 669 -0.64 17.97 6.64
C ASP A 669 -0.11 18.41 8.01
N ALA A 670 1.22 18.43 8.18
CA ALA A 670 1.87 18.67 9.46
C ALA A 670 1.44 19.99 10.14
N THR A 671 1.19 21.03 9.35
CA THR A 671 0.69 22.32 9.84
C THR A 671 -0.68 22.18 10.49
N ALA A 672 -1.59 21.44 9.87
CA ALA A 672 -2.95 21.26 10.37
C ALA A 672 -2.99 20.24 11.52
N LEU A 673 -2.14 19.20 11.50
CA LEU A 673 -1.93 18.28 12.63
C LEU A 673 -1.58 19.04 13.93
N SER A 674 -0.70 20.04 13.82
CA SER A 674 -0.26 20.85 14.96
C SER A 674 -1.35 21.72 15.60
N LEU A 675 -2.52 21.85 14.95
CA LEU A 675 -3.64 22.64 15.42
C LEU A 675 -4.71 21.83 16.16
N ILE A 676 -4.63 20.49 16.16
CA ILE A 676 -5.63 19.61 16.78
C ILE A 676 -5.39 19.55 18.30
N PRO A 677 -6.25 20.15 19.14
CA PRO A 677 -6.13 20.02 20.58
C PRO A 677 -6.63 18.64 21.03
N GLY A 678 -6.00 18.06 22.05
CA GLY A 678 -6.51 16.85 22.69
C GLY A 678 -6.27 15.59 21.87
N ILE A 679 -5.21 15.54 21.04
CA ILE A 679 -4.90 14.38 20.19
C ILE A 679 -4.77 13.08 21.00
N GLY A 680 -4.44 13.19 22.29
CA GLY A 680 -4.32 12.06 23.21
C GLY A 680 -5.61 11.31 23.50
N GLN A 681 -6.76 11.89 23.13
CA GLN A 681 -8.05 11.21 23.20
C GLN A 681 -8.18 10.11 22.12
N LEU A 682 -7.37 10.18 21.06
CA LEU A 682 -7.28 9.17 20.00
C LEU A 682 -6.38 8.01 20.42
N SER A 683 -6.80 7.28 21.45
CA SER A 683 -5.97 6.22 22.07
C SER A 683 -5.61 5.06 21.13
N GLN A 684 -6.39 4.83 20.06
CA GLN A 684 -6.18 3.78 19.05
C GLN A 684 -5.30 4.25 17.88
N LEU A 685 -4.84 5.51 17.87
CA LEU A 685 -4.06 6.06 16.77
C LEU A 685 -2.71 5.36 16.66
N GLN A 686 -2.39 4.89 15.46
CA GLN A 686 -1.19 4.11 15.16
C GLN A 686 -0.07 4.93 14.54
N GLU A 687 -0.40 6.03 13.87
CA GLU A 687 0.58 6.89 13.19
C GLU A 687 0.42 8.34 13.66
N LEU A 688 1.53 8.92 14.13
CA LEU A 688 1.63 10.33 14.48
C LEU A 688 3.06 10.82 14.19
N GLU A 689 3.29 11.31 12.98
CA GLU A 689 4.63 11.69 12.52
C GLU A 689 5.25 12.83 13.33
N ASN A 690 4.44 13.78 13.81
CA ASN A 690 4.91 14.95 14.55
C ASN A 690 3.95 15.35 15.68
N PHE A 691 4.51 15.60 16.86
CA PHE A 691 3.84 16.19 18.01
C PHE A 691 4.66 17.36 18.56
N SER A 692 4.12 18.58 18.50
CA SER A 692 4.76 19.76 19.09
C SER A 692 4.22 20.02 20.49
N VAL A 693 5.07 19.92 21.50
CA VAL A 693 4.70 20.14 22.90
C VAL A 693 4.38 21.61 23.16
N GLY A 694 3.25 21.87 23.79
CA GLY A 694 2.77 23.20 24.17
C GLY A 694 2.40 23.31 25.64
N LYS A 695 2.21 24.56 26.11
CA LYS A 695 1.79 24.86 27.50
C LYS A 695 0.27 24.84 27.71
N ARG A 696 -0.51 24.76 26.62
CA ARG A 696 -1.98 24.80 26.67
C ARG A 696 -2.52 23.38 26.82
N ASN A 697 -3.60 23.22 27.58
CA ASN A 697 -4.34 21.96 27.66
C ASN A 697 -4.70 21.47 26.25
N GLY A 698 -4.53 20.17 25.99
CA GLY A 698 -4.68 19.58 24.66
C GLY A 698 -3.40 19.53 23.83
N PHE A 699 -2.32 20.20 24.25
CA PHE A 699 -1.00 20.18 23.57
C PHE A 699 0.15 19.79 24.51
N MET A 700 -0.17 19.47 25.76
CA MET A 700 0.81 19.06 26.75
C MET A 700 1.33 17.65 26.45
N ILE A 701 2.50 17.32 26.98
CA ILE A 701 3.16 16.02 26.72
C ILE A 701 2.35 14.81 27.22
N ASN A 702 1.48 15.01 28.21
CA ASN A 702 0.58 13.99 28.75
C ASN A 702 -0.50 13.54 27.76
N GLU A 703 -0.70 14.24 26.64
CA GLU A 703 -1.56 13.76 25.55
C GLU A 703 -1.06 12.41 25.01
N LEU A 704 0.25 12.16 25.02
CA LEU A 704 0.80 10.89 24.53
C LEU A 704 0.59 9.70 25.48
N LYS A 705 0.07 9.92 26.70
CA LYS A 705 0.02 8.94 27.80
C LYS A 705 -0.69 7.63 27.42
N ASN A 706 -1.84 7.75 26.76
CA ASN A 706 -2.74 6.62 26.47
C ASN A 706 -2.60 6.11 25.02
N MET A 707 -1.66 6.66 24.24
CA MET A 707 -1.48 6.32 22.83
C MET A 707 -0.48 5.16 22.67
N GLN A 708 -0.85 3.97 23.14
CA GLN A 708 0.05 2.80 23.20
C GLN A 708 0.22 2.12 21.83
N GLU A 709 -0.74 2.31 20.93
CA GLU A 709 -0.76 1.72 19.58
C GLU A 709 0.14 2.48 18.58
N LEU A 710 0.73 3.60 19.00
CA LEU A 710 1.65 4.38 18.15
C LEU A 710 2.83 3.53 17.67
N SER A 711 3.04 3.60 16.36
CA SER A 711 4.00 2.80 15.61
C SER A 711 4.75 3.64 14.58
N GLY A 712 5.77 3.04 13.96
CA GLY A 712 6.60 3.74 12.98
C GLY A 712 7.43 4.85 13.62
N LYS A 713 7.36 6.07 13.05
CA LYS A 713 8.19 7.21 13.44
C LYS A 713 7.37 8.32 14.10
N ILE A 714 7.84 8.83 15.24
CA ILE A 714 7.31 10.04 15.88
C ILE A 714 8.43 11.07 16.12
N CYS A 715 8.15 12.32 15.77
CA CYS A 715 8.96 13.47 16.13
C CYS A 715 8.27 14.29 17.23
N ILE A 716 8.84 14.30 18.43
CA ILE A 716 8.39 15.14 19.54
C ILE A 716 9.25 16.40 19.56
N SER A 717 8.65 17.52 19.19
CA SER A 717 9.32 18.83 19.12
C SER A 717 8.92 19.75 20.28
N ASN A 718 9.68 20.81 20.48
CA ASN A 718 9.48 21.80 21.56
C ASN A 718 9.54 21.21 22.98
N ILE A 719 10.30 20.13 23.19
CA ILE A 719 10.38 19.45 24.49
C ILE A 719 11.01 20.29 25.62
N HIS A 720 11.66 21.41 25.30
CA HIS A 720 12.18 22.39 26.27
C HIS A 720 11.09 23.10 27.08
N VAL A 721 9.82 22.94 26.69
CA VAL A 721 8.65 23.46 27.43
C VAL A 721 8.31 22.62 28.66
N ILE A 722 8.72 21.35 28.68
CA ILE A 722 8.45 20.39 29.76
C ILE A 722 9.27 20.76 31.00
N LYS A 723 8.66 20.76 32.18
CA LYS A 723 9.27 21.33 33.40
C LYS A 723 10.20 20.36 34.14
N ASN A 724 9.84 19.09 34.19
CA ASN A 724 10.54 18.10 35.02
C ASN A 724 10.30 16.67 34.51
N THR A 725 10.99 15.71 35.16
CA THR A 725 10.90 14.28 34.84
C THR A 725 9.49 13.71 34.99
N LEU A 726 8.70 14.15 35.96
CA LEU A 726 7.34 13.64 36.18
C LEU A 726 6.40 14.02 35.04
N GLU A 727 6.46 15.28 34.59
CA GLU A 727 5.69 15.76 33.44
C GLU A 727 6.13 15.05 32.15
N ALA A 728 7.43 14.84 31.95
CA ALA A 728 7.94 14.06 30.82
C ALA A 728 7.47 12.60 30.85
N ALA A 729 7.48 11.95 32.02
CA ALA A 729 7.08 10.57 32.20
C ALA A 729 5.59 10.32 31.90
N ASP A 730 4.74 11.35 31.98
CA ASP A 730 3.34 11.23 31.57
C ASP A 730 3.17 10.89 30.08
N ALA A 731 4.15 11.17 29.20
CA ALA A 731 4.08 10.69 27.83
C ALA A 731 4.10 9.16 27.73
N ASN A 732 4.58 8.42 28.74
CA ASN A 732 4.66 6.97 28.74
C ASN A 732 5.30 6.41 27.44
N MET A 733 6.50 6.90 27.10
CA MET A 733 7.22 6.46 25.91
C MET A 733 7.70 5.00 26.02
N ILE A 734 7.93 4.52 27.25
CA ILE A 734 8.29 3.13 27.53
C ILE A 734 7.17 2.14 27.19
N GLY A 735 5.90 2.55 27.26
CA GLY A 735 4.75 1.70 26.92
C GLY A 735 4.49 1.54 25.42
N LYS A 736 5.17 2.31 24.55
CA LYS A 736 4.92 2.34 23.09
C LYS A 736 5.74 1.27 22.37
N LYS A 737 5.35 0.01 22.54
CA LYS A 737 6.08 -1.17 22.06
C LYS A 737 6.23 -1.30 20.54
N HIS A 738 5.37 -0.60 19.77
CA HIS A 738 5.33 -0.64 18.31
C HIS A 738 6.13 0.49 17.64
N LEU A 739 6.67 1.43 18.42
CA LEU A 739 7.43 2.55 17.88
C LEU A 739 8.81 2.10 17.39
N GLU A 740 9.14 2.44 16.16
CA GLU A 740 10.39 2.05 15.50
C GLU A 740 11.40 3.20 15.50
N ALA A 741 10.95 4.45 15.37
CA ALA A 741 11.82 5.61 15.31
C ALA A 741 11.32 6.76 16.20
N LEU A 742 12.22 7.34 17.00
CA LEU A 742 11.92 8.45 17.90
C LEU A 742 12.86 9.62 17.63
N VAL A 743 12.28 10.78 17.36
CA VAL A 743 13.01 12.05 17.21
C VAL A 743 12.60 12.99 18.35
N LEU A 744 13.57 13.45 19.14
CA LEU A 744 13.38 14.38 20.25
C LEU A 744 14.07 15.71 19.92
N LYS A 745 13.29 16.78 19.73
CA LYS A 745 13.82 18.11 19.35
C LYS A 745 13.46 19.19 20.37
N GLY A 746 14.44 19.96 20.81
CA GLY A 746 14.21 21.12 21.66
C GLY A 746 15.36 22.13 21.63
N ARG A 747 15.33 23.11 22.53
CA ARG A 747 16.41 24.08 22.73
C ARG A 747 16.83 24.04 24.19
N ASN A 748 18.11 23.78 24.46
CA ASN A 748 18.66 23.68 25.82
C ASN A 748 17.84 22.73 26.72
N VAL A 749 17.48 21.55 26.20
CA VAL A 749 16.66 20.57 26.92
C VAL A 749 17.42 20.05 28.14
N SER A 750 16.80 20.06 29.32
CA SER A 750 17.42 19.56 30.55
C SER A 750 17.54 18.04 30.57
N LYS A 751 18.44 17.51 31.40
CA LYS A 751 18.59 16.07 31.62
C LYS A 751 17.30 15.43 32.13
N ASP A 752 16.63 16.09 33.08
CA ASP A 752 15.41 15.62 33.73
C ASP A 752 14.27 15.33 32.75
N VAL A 753 14.13 16.15 31.68
CA VAL A 753 13.12 15.96 30.65
C VAL A 753 13.40 14.72 29.80
N LEU A 754 14.64 14.56 29.33
CA LEU A 754 14.99 13.36 28.57
C LEU A 754 14.95 12.10 29.44
N GLU A 755 15.24 12.19 30.74
CA GLU A 755 15.11 11.08 31.68
C GLU A 755 13.68 10.53 31.73
N GLY A 756 12.66 11.41 31.73
CA GLY A 756 11.26 11.01 31.72
C GLY A 756 10.74 10.53 30.36
N LEU A 757 11.43 10.86 29.25
CA LEU A 757 11.06 10.43 27.89
C LEU A 757 11.72 9.10 27.46
N GLN A 758 11.99 8.21 28.42
CA GLN A 758 12.60 6.90 28.15
C GLN A 758 11.79 6.12 27.09
N PRO A 759 12.39 5.76 25.95
CA PRO A 759 11.71 4.98 24.91
C PRO A 759 11.62 3.49 25.27
N HIS A 760 10.71 2.76 24.60
CA HIS A 760 10.68 1.30 24.66
C HIS A 760 11.95 0.70 24.04
N SER A 761 12.39 -0.45 24.56
CA SER A 761 13.55 -1.22 24.09
C SER A 761 13.49 -1.75 22.64
N ASN A 762 12.33 -1.65 21.99
CA ASN A 762 12.11 -2.14 20.62
C ASN A 762 12.54 -1.12 19.55
N LEU A 763 12.90 0.09 19.98
CA LEU A 763 13.27 1.20 19.10
C LEU A 763 14.43 0.82 18.17
N GLN A 764 14.31 1.18 16.90
CA GLN A 764 15.29 0.94 15.84
C GLN A 764 16.09 2.20 15.50
N GLU A 765 15.48 3.38 15.62
CA GLU A 765 16.14 4.67 15.34
C GLU A 765 15.89 5.68 16.46
N LEU A 766 16.96 6.36 16.90
CA LEU A 766 16.89 7.42 17.90
C LEU A 766 17.60 8.68 17.41
N MET A 767 16.92 9.81 17.49
CA MET A 767 17.48 11.11 17.15
C MET A 767 17.23 12.12 18.28
N ILE A 768 18.29 12.75 18.77
CA ILE A 768 18.23 13.76 19.82
C ILE A 768 18.85 15.06 19.29
N GLU A 769 18.06 16.13 19.28
CA GLU A 769 18.51 17.46 18.87
C GLU A 769 18.30 18.53 19.95
N GLY A 770 19.33 19.33 20.19
CA GLY A 770 19.25 20.53 21.04
C GLY A 770 19.28 20.25 22.54
N TYR A 771 19.94 19.17 22.95
CA TYR A 771 20.16 18.83 24.36
C TYR A 771 21.10 19.83 25.06
N GLY A 772 20.73 20.24 26.27
CA GLY A 772 21.38 21.32 27.01
C GLY A 772 22.05 20.88 28.32
N ALA A 773 22.36 19.60 28.51
CA ALA A 773 23.08 19.11 29.67
C ALA A 773 24.45 18.53 29.31
N THR A 774 25.34 18.43 30.30
CA THR A 774 26.71 17.95 30.14
C THR A 774 26.83 16.43 30.03
N THR A 775 25.84 15.70 30.59
CA THR A 775 25.76 14.23 30.60
C THR A 775 24.40 13.80 30.10
N LEU A 776 24.32 12.69 29.37
CA LEU A 776 23.07 12.10 28.89
C LEU A 776 22.22 11.41 29.99
N PRO A 777 20.96 11.04 29.70
CA PRO A 777 20.06 10.32 30.63
C PRO A 777 20.58 8.95 31.05
N SER A 778 20.08 8.41 32.17
CA SER A 778 20.54 7.10 32.67
C SER A 778 20.17 5.94 31.73
N TRP A 779 19.01 6.00 31.08
CA TRP A 779 18.53 4.93 30.20
C TRP A 779 19.40 4.75 28.94
N ILE A 780 20.02 5.81 28.39
CA ILE A 780 20.90 5.66 27.21
C ILE A 780 22.21 4.95 27.56
N LEU A 781 22.62 5.00 28.83
CA LEU A 781 23.80 4.30 29.33
C LEU A 781 23.57 2.78 29.47
N GLN A 782 22.29 2.36 29.44
CA GLN A 782 21.85 0.96 29.48
C GLN A 782 21.68 0.38 28.06
N GLY A 783 22.62 0.68 27.15
CA GLY A 783 22.51 0.35 25.72
C GLY A 783 22.20 -1.12 25.39
N HIS A 784 22.60 -2.06 26.26
CA HIS A 784 22.33 -3.50 26.12
C HIS A 784 20.84 -3.87 26.07
N ILE A 785 19.96 -3.00 26.61
CA ILE A 785 18.51 -3.22 26.58
C ILE A 785 17.94 -2.94 25.18
N PHE A 786 18.57 -2.04 24.42
CA PHE A 786 18.14 -1.61 23.10
C PHE A 786 18.68 -2.53 22.00
N THR A 787 18.27 -3.80 22.05
CA THR A 787 18.75 -4.87 21.16
C THR A 787 18.42 -4.66 19.67
N LYS A 788 17.45 -3.79 19.35
CA LYS A 788 17.02 -3.49 17.97
C LYS A 788 17.51 -2.15 17.42
N LEU A 789 18.18 -1.34 18.24
CA LEU A 789 18.58 0.02 17.87
C LEU A 789 19.74 -0.01 16.87
N GLN A 790 19.45 0.42 15.65
CA GLN A 790 20.35 0.38 14.49
C GLN A 790 20.89 1.76 14.12
N SER A 791 20.17 2.83 14.43
CA SER A 791 20.56 4.19 14.06
C SER A 791 20.48 5.14 15.25
N ILE A 792 21.56 5.88 15.50
CA ILE A 792 21.60 6.94 16.51
C ILE A 792 22.12 8.23 15.88
N HIS A 793 21.36 9.31 16.07
CA HIS A 793 21.77 10.67 15.73
C HIS A 793 21.76 11.57 16.96
N VAL A 794 22.88 12.25 17.24
CA VAL A 794 22.98 13.25 18.29
C VAL A 794 23.45 14.57 17.67
N GLY A 795 22.56 15.56 17.65
CA GLY A 795 22.72 16.80 16.91
C GLY A 795 22.56 18.05 17.77
N SER A 796 23.36 19.09 17.52
CA SER A 796 23.18 20.42 18.13
C SER A 796 23.12 20.43 19.67
N CYS A 797 23.83 19.51 20.33
CA CYS A 797 23.87 19.37 21.78
C CYS A 797 25.08 20.13 22.37
N ARG A 798 24.96 21.46 22.46
CA ARG A 798 26.11 22.37 22.66
C ARG A 798 26.89 22.17 23.96
N LEU A 799 26.22 21.74 25.03
CA LEU A 799 26.82 21.57 26.36
C LEU A 799 27.27 20.12 26.64
N LEU A 800 26.97 19.18 25.73
CA LEU A 800 27.32 17.78 25.91
C LEU A 800 28.84 17.62 25.84
N ALA A 801 29.44 17.19 26.95
CA ALA A 801 30.89 17.03 27.08
C ALA A 801 31.33 15.56 27.01
N VAL A 802 30.46 14.64 27.42
CA VAL A 802 30.75 13.20 27.50
C VAL A 802 29.77 12.43 26.63
N LEU A 803 30.30 11.63 25.69
CA LEU A 803 29.51 10.73 24.85
C LEU A 803 29.16 9.42 25.60
N PRO A 804 28.03 8.78 25.27
CA PRO A 804 27.64 7.52 25.90
C PRO A 804 28.50 6.35 25.36
N PRO A 805 28.53 5.22 26.08
CA PRO A 805 29.24 4.02 25.66
C PRO A 805 28.53 3.34 24.48
N PHE A 806 28.70 3.85 23.26
CA PHE A 806 27.95 3.36 22.09
C PHE A 806 28.22 1.89 21.77
N GLY A 807 29.38 1.34 22.15
CA GLY A 807 29.72 -0.08 22.03
C GLY A 807 28.78 -1.02 22.80
N LYS A 808 27.93 -0.50 23.71
CA LYS A 808 26.88 -1.29 24.35
C LYS A 808 25.67 -1.56 23.46
N PHE A 809 25.54 -0.90 22.30
CA PHE A 809 24.46 -1.11 21.35
C PHE A 809 24.88 -2.15 20.31
N ALA A 810 24.60 -3.44 20.59
CA ALA A 810 25.05 -4.56 19.78
C ALA A 810 24.60 -4.50 18.30
N SER A 811 23.47 -3.87 18.01
CA SER A 811 22.87 -3.80 16.66
C SER A 811 23.12 -2.48 15.93
N LEU A 812 23.95 -1.58 16.49
CA LEU A 812 24.17 -0.25 15.93
C LEU A 812 24.93 -0.33 14.59
N LYS A 813 24.30 0.20 13.54
CA LYS A 813 24.83 0.26 12.17
C LYS A 813 25.18 1.68 11.72
N HIS A 814 24.39 2.66 12.14
CA HIS A 814 24.56 4.05 11.72
C HIS A 814 24.69 4.96 12.95
N LEU A 815 25.78 5.74 12.99
CA LEU A 815 26.03 6.72 14.05
C LEU A 815 26.33 8.08 13.43
N THR A 816 25.54 9.09 13.80
CA THR A 816 25.78 10.49 13.39
C THR A 816 25.95 11.39 14.61
N LEU A 817 27.07 12.11 14.66
CA LEU A 817 27.37 13.12 15.66
C LEU A 817 27.53 14.47 14.96
N ASP A 818 26.64 15.41 15.24
CA ASP A 818 26.64 16.72 14.59
C ASP A 818 26.57 17.87 15.60
N ASN A 819 27.41 18.89 15.41
CA ASN A 819 27.38 20.14 16.17
C ASN A 819 27.45 19.92 17.71
N LEU A 820 28.54 19.27 18.13
CA LEU A 820 28.87 18.95 19.52
C LEU A 820 30.16 19.67 19.98
N PRO A 821 30.15 21.00 20.13
CA PRO A 821 31.35 21.80 20.37
C PRO A 821 31.98 21.61 21.75
N SER A 822 31.32 20.97 22.73
CA SER A 822 31.88 20.77 24.07
C SER A 822 32.58 19.41 24.25
N VAL A 823 32.47 18.51 23.28
CA VAL A 823 33.17 17.21 23.30
C VAL A 823 34.63 17.44 22.98
N LYS A 824 35.52 17.17 23.95
CA LYS A 824 36.97 17.34 23.81
C LYS A 824 37.73 16.03 23.65
N HIS A 825 37.36 15.04 24.43
CA HIS A 825 38.03 13.74 24.51
C HIS A 825 36.99 12.64 24.40
N VAL A 826 37.27 11.62 23.58
CA VAL A 826 36.45 10.40 23.51
C VAL A 826 37.27 9.25 24.07
N ASP A 827 36.86 8.75 25.23
CA ASP A 827 37.55 7.62 25.85
C ASP A 827 37.17 6.32 25.13
N GLY A 828 38.09 5.72 24.37
CA GLY A 828 37.84 4.50 23.59
C GLY A 828 37.50 3.27 24.43
N THR A 829 37.96 3.21 25.70
CA THR A 829 37.60 2.13 26.63
C THR A 829 36.12 2.22 27.04
N HIS A 830 35.63 3.44 27.25
CA HIS A 830 34.24 3.70 27.59
C HIS A 830 33.34 3.73 26.35
N PHE A 831 33.85 4.19 25.20
CA PHE A 831 33.11 4.21 23.94
C PHE A 831 32.78 2.79 23.46
N GLY A 832 33.67 1.82 23.72
CA GLY A 832 33.48 0.39 23.43
C GLY A 832 33.67 0.04 21.95
N CYS A 833 33.85 -1.25 21.67
CA CYS A 833 33.92 -1.76 20.29
C CYS A 833 32.54 -1.74 19.63
N LEU A 834 32.47 -1.26 18.39
CA LEU A 834 31.24 -1.18 17.59
C LEU A 834 31.32 -2.18 16.44
N PRO A 835 31.03 -3.47 16.70
CA PRO A 835 31.30 -4.52 15.73
C PRO A 835 30.48 -4.36 14.45
N ASN A 836 29.23 -3.92 14.53
CA ASN A 836 28.28 -3.87 13.40
C ASN A 836 28.13 -2.49 12.75
N LEU A 837 28.97 -1.51 13.09
CA LEU A 837 28.84 -0.15 12.56
C LEU A 837 29.22 -0.12 11.08
N GLU A 838 28.28 0.26 10.22
CA GLU A 838 28.42 0.36 8.76
C GLU A 838 28.73 1.80 8.33
N ASP A 839 28.10 2.79 8.96
CA ASP A 839 28.26 4.22 8.67
C ASP A 839 28.54 5.07 9.92
N PHE A 840 29.59 5.88 9.85
CA PHE A 840 29.91 6.86 10.89
C PHE A 840 30.06 8.27 10.30
N LYS A 841 29.25 9.21 10.79
CA LYS A 841 29.25 10.59 10.33
C LYS A 841 29.54 11.54 11.48
N VAL A 842 30.52 12.41 11.28
CA VAL A 842 30.88 13.46 12.23
C VAL A 842 30.92 14.81 11.53
N SER A 843 30.28 15.81 12.14
CA SER A 843 30.33 17.18 11.65
C SER A 843 30.30 18.21 12.77
N SER A 844 30.98 19.34 12.56
CA SER A 844 30.92 20.51 13.46
C SER A 844 31.33 20.21 14.93
N MET A 845 32.30 19.34 15.17
CA MET A 845 32.84 19.00 16.51
C MET A 845 34.10 19.82 16.85
N THR A 846 33.94 21.14 16.98
CA THR A 846 35.04 22.12 16.97
C THR A 846 36.08 22.01 18.09
N SER A 847 35.77 21.33 19.20
CA SER A 847 36.69 21.19 20.34
C SER A 847 37.26 19.79 20.49
N TRP A 848 37.01 18.88 19.55
CA TRP A 848 37.50 17.49 19.64
C TRP A 848 39.03 17.47 19.47
N ILE A 849 39.73 17.05 20.53
CA ILE A 849 41.19 16.97 20.63
C ILE A 849 41.68 15.55 20.31
N ASP A 850 41.15 14.52 20.98
CA ASP A 850 41.66 13.13 20.85
C ASP A 850 40.58 12.03 21.04
N TRP A 851 40.99 10.80 20.68
CA TRP A 851 40.27 9.55 20.96
C TRP A 851 41.28 8.55 21.54
N SER A 852 41.13 8.16 22.82
CA SER A 852 42.07 7.24 23.49
C SER A 852 41.90 5.79 23.03
N HIS A 853 43.00 5.02 23.00
CA HIS A 853 43.00 3.59 22.62
C HIS A 853 42.49 2.69 23.76
N ALA A 854 41.70 1.67 23.42
CA ALA A 854 41.56 0.48 24.25
C ALA A 854 42.83 -0.38 24.09
N GLU A 855 43.33 -0.95 25.19
CA GLU A 855 44.53 -1.79 25.22
C GLU A 855 44.53 -2.85 24.10
N GLU A 856 45.72 -3.19 23.60
CA GLU A 856 46.02 -3.92 22.35
C GLU A 856 45.37 -5.32 22.17
N ASP A 857 44.64 -5.82 23.17
CA ASP A 857 44.05 -7.17 23.22
C ASP A 857 42.65 -7.32 22.58
N HIS A 858 42.04 -6.26 22.02
CA HIS A 858 40.62 -6.27 21.59
C HIS A 858 40.33 -6.12 20.08
N GLY A 859 41.33 -6.15 19.20
CA GLY A 859 41.13 -6.01 17.74
C GLY A 859 40.68 -4.61 17.29
N PRO A 860 40.35 -4.38 16.00
CA PRO A 860 39.97 -3.05 15.52
C PRO A 860 38.63 -2.61 16.13
N LEU A 861 38.57 -1.37 16.63
CA LEU A 861 37.39 -0.76 17.26
C LEU A 861 36.16 -0.68 16.33
N LEU A 862 36.40 -0.62 15.01
CA LEU A 862 35.42 -0.44 13.94
C LEU A 862 35.66 -1.45 12.81
N PRO A 863 35.42 -2.76 13.02
CA PRO A 863 35.81 -3.82 12.08
C PRO A 863 34.99 -3.82 10.79
N HIS A 864 33.75 -3.34 10.79
CA HIS A 864 32.80 -3.41 9.66
C HIS A 864 32.43 -2.04 9.07
N LEU A 865 33.13 -0.97 9.44
CA LEU A 865 32.85 0.38 8.94
C LEU A 865 33.08 0.45 7.41
N THR A 866 32.05 0.85 6.68
CA THR A 866 32.05 0.92 5.21
C THR A 866 32.19 2.35 4.71
N SER A 867 31.65 3.33 5.44
CA SER A 867 31.75 4.75 5.07
C SER A 867 32.03 5.63 6.29
N LEU A 868 32.95 6.58 6.12
CA LEU A 868 33.25 7.64 7.08
C LEU A 868 33.05 8.99 6.41
N TRP A 869 32.21 9.83 7.01
CA TRP A 869 31.92 11.17 6.48
C TRP A 869 32.36 12.24 7.47
N GLU A 870 33.37 13.02 7.09
CA GLU A 870 33.82 14.21 7.81
C GLU A 870 33.42 15.44 6.98
N LEU A 871 32.46 16.24 7.45
CA LEU A 871 32.10 17.51 6.81
C LEU A 871 32.98 18.61 7.40
N CYS A 872 34.07 18.91 6.70
CA CYS A 872 35.10 19.84 7.14
C CYS A 872 34.60 21.30 7.24
N GLN A 873 34.23 21.70 8.45
CA GLN A 873 34.48 23.05 8.98
C GLN A 873 34.92 22.92 10.46
N GLY A 874 36.22 22.72 10.70
CA GLY A 874 36.82 22.78 12.05
C GLY A 874 37.19 21.46 12.73
N THR A 875 37.31 20.35 12.00
CA THR A 875 37.73 19.03 12.55
C THR A 875 38.83 18.44 11.64
N PRO A 876 40.13 18.66 11.92
CA PRO A 876 41.23 18.17 11.07
C PRO A 876 41.94 16.90 11.58
N THR A 877 41.56 16.37 12.75
CA THR A 877 42.39 15.42 13.53
C THR A 877 41.82 14.01 13.69
N ILE A 878 40.59 13.74 13.22
CA ILE A 878 39.86 12.48 13.48
C ILE A 878 40.53 11.28 12.81
N CYS A 879 41.05 11.43 11.58
CA CYS A 879 41.67 10.32 10.84
C CYS A 879 43.03 9.84 11.41
N ARG A 880 43.68 10.60 12.31
CA ARG A 880 45.02 10.25 12.84
C ARG A 880 44.97 9.43 14.13
N THR A 881 43.84 9.40 14.84
CA THR A 881 43.72 8.82 16.19
C THR A 881 42.88 7.53 16.24
N ILE A 882 42.05 7.26 15.23
CA ILE A 882 41.18 6.07 15.20
C ILE A 882 41.93 4.89 14.57
N SER A 883 42.03 3.77 15.29
CA SER A 883 42.46 2.49 14.71
C SER A 883 41.38 1.95 13.75
N MET A 884 41.48 2.32 12.48
CA MET A 884 40.58 1.87 11.41
C MET A 884 41.09 0.61 10.71
N SER A 885 40.18 -0.16 10.10
CA SER A 885 40.55 -1.27 9.22
C SER A 885 41.38 -0.76 8.03
N GLN A 886 42.28 -1.60 7.50
CA GLN A 886 43.15 -1.23 6.38
C GLN A 886 42.34 -0.73 5.17
N LYS A 887 41.18 -1.35 4.93
CA LYS A 887 40.24 -1.00 3.85
C LYS A 887 39.75 0.46 3.90
N ILE A 888 39.65 1.07 5.08
CA ILE A 888 39.20 2.47 5.24
C ILE A 888 40.38 3.43 5.11
N LYS A 889 41.58 3.03 5.59
CA LYS A 889 42.81 3.78 5.33
C LYS A 889 43.07 3.91 3.83
N ASP A 890 42.74 2.87 3.06
CA ASP A 890 42.86 2.86 1.60
C ASP A 890 41.77 3.69 0.88
N ILE A 891 40.65 4.03 1.54
CA ILE A 891 39.58 4.91 1.00
C ILE A 891 39.85 6.38 1.33
N LEU A 892 40.53 6.66 2.44
CA LEU A 892 40.83 8.02 2.92
C LEU A 892 42.14 8.61 2.36
N LEU A 893 43.04 7.77 1.83
CA LEU A 893 44.22 8.15 1.05
C LEU A 893 43.85 8.34 -0.42
#